data_AF-A0AAD8JAZ0-F1
#
_entry.id   AF-A0AAD8JAZ0-F1
#
_cell.length_a   1.000
_cell.length_b   1.000
_cell.length_c   1.000
_cell.angle_alpha   90.00
_cell.angle_beta   90.00
_cell.angle_gamma   90.00
#
_symmetry.space_group_name_H-M   'P 1'
#
loop_
_entity.id
_entity.type
_entity.pdbx_description
1 polymer ?
#
loop_
_entity_poly.entity_id
_entity_poly.type
_entity_poly.pdbx_seq_one_letter_code
_entity_poly.pdbx_strand_id
1 'polypeptide(L)'
;MGSKLEFLHFVVFFLCLCQLRICLGDGKLRFCKNGEFKILQVADMHYADGKKTLCKNVLPQQMKTCSDLNTTAFIHRLIVAEKPDLIVFTGDNIFGSDVTNPEASMNAAFGPAISSKIPWAAVLGNHDQESTLSREGVMKYISGMNHTLSKVNPNRFHVIDGYGNYNLEVHGFEGSRFLNKSVLNLYFLDSGDYSTVPDIRGYGWIKPSQQYWFQQTSKMLQKAYKTKPVPQKDPAPGLAYFHIPLPEYANFDSSNFTGVKRDGISSASINSGFFNTMVKAGDVKAVFTGHDHLNDFCGELTGIHLCYAGGFGYHAYGLTGWSRRARVVVASLEKTRNGGWGAVQSIRTWKRLDDKHLTVIDRQLIWSKSSSGSPGEKPAGGDGKLRFGKNGEFKILQVADMHYADGKKTLCEDVMPEQMKSCSDLNTTAFIHRMIVAEKPDLIVFTGDNIYGSDTKNPVASMNAAFAPAISSRIPWAAILGNHDQESTLSRKGLMKHISGMKYTRSKVNPKHFHDIDGYGNYNLEVHGFKGSRLVNKSVLNLYFLDSGDYSTVPDIPGYGWIKPSQQYWFEQTSKKLQKAYKKKPVPHKDPAPGLAYFHIPLPEYAQFDTSNFTGVRQERTGSASINSGFFTTMVEAGDVKAVFTGHDHLNDFCGKLTGIHLCYAGGFGYHAYGLAGWSRRARIVLASLEKTGKGGWGAVQSIRTWKRLDDKHLTAIDRQLIWSKRSSGSPGETPIAGA
;
A
#
# COMPACT_ATOMS: atom_id res chain seq x y z
N MET A 1 -75.61 20.82 19.58
CA MET A 1 -75.55 19.36 19.86
C MET A 1 -75.16 18.65 18.58
N GLY A 2 -74.42 17.53 18.67
CA GLY A 2 -73.83 16.86 17.50
C GLY A 2 -72.58 17.57 16.97
N SER A 3 -71.55 16.88 16.46
CA SER A 3 -71.30 15.43 16.49
C SER A 3 -69.80 15.14 16.56
N LYS A 4 -69.42 13.94 17.06
CA LYS A 4 -68.04 13.42 17.02
C LYS A 4 -67.98 12.28 15.99
N LEU A 5 -67.14 12.41 14.95
CA LEU A 5 -66.56 11.29 14.21
C LEU A 5 -65.33 11.78 13.41
N GLU A 6 -64.82 11.00 12.46
CA GLU A 6 -63.69 11.35 11.57
C GLU A 6 -62.31 11.54 12.25
N PHE A 7 -61.81 10.53 12.99
CA PHE A 7 -60.37 10.42 13.28
C PHE A 7 -59.87 8.97 13.46
N LEU A 8 -60.17 8.09 12.50
CA LEU A 8 -59.59 6.74 12.43
C LEU A 8 -59.50 6.26 10.98
N HIS A 9 -58.60 5.29 10.72
CA HIS A 9 -58.25 4.68 9.42
C HIS A 9 -57.31 5.48 8.50
N PHE A 10 -56.00 5.23 8.65
CA PHE A 10 -55.14 4.92 7.49
C PHE A 10 -53.94 4.02 7.86
N VAL A 11 -54.22 2.87 8.49
CA VAL A 11 -53.25 1.78 8.66
C VAL A 11 -53.83 0.50 8.04
N VAL A 12 -53.98 0.51 6.72
CA VAL A 12 -54.25 -0.72 5.96
C VAL A 12 -52.92 -1.40 5.69
N PHE A 13 -52.62 -2.44 6.48
CA PHE A 13 -51.50 -3.35 6.20
C PHE A 13 -51.80 -4.12 4.91
N PHE A 14 -51.37 -3.57 3.77
CA PHE A 14 -51.38 -4.32 2.52
C PHE A 14 -50.34 -5.43 2.61
N LEU A 15 -50.78 -6.62 3.05
CA LEU A 15 -50.07 -7.90 2.94
C LEU A 15 -50.00 -8.33 1.47
N CYS A 16 -49.39 -7.48 0.64
CA CYS A 16 -48.92 -7.86 -0.67
C CYS A 16 -47.86 -8.96 -0.44
N LEU A 17 -48.18 -10.18 -0.87
CA LEU A 17 -47.26 -11.31 -0.94
C LEU A 17 -46.19 -11.04 -2.00
N CYS A 18 -45.30 -10.09 -1.67
CA CYS A 18 -44.17 -9.73 -2.48
C CYS A 18 -43.22 -10.94 -2.48
N GLN A 19 -43.33 -11.76 -3.54
CA GLN A 19 -42.45 -12.90 -3.77
C GLN A 19 -41.00 -12.38 -3.81
N LEU A 20 -40.31 -12.53 -2.69
CA LEU A 20 -38.91 -12.15 -2.55
C LEU A 20 -38.09 -12.95 -3.57
N ARG A 21 -37.13 -12.27 -4.24
CA ARG A 21 -36.04 -12.94 -4.94
C ARG A 21 -35.08 -13.57 -3.93
N ILE A 22 -35.53 -14.63 -3.26
CA ILE A 22 -34.67 -15.42 -2.38
C ILE A 22 -33.78 -16.30 -3.27
N CYS A 23 -32.72 -15.68 -3.81
CA CYS A 23 -31.63 -16.38 -4.51
C CYS A 23 -30.58 -16.91 -3.51
N LEU A 24 -30.98 -17.13 -2.25
CA LEU A 24 -30.26 -17.88 -1.23
C LEU A 24 -30.58 -19.37 -1.37
N GLY A 25 -29.55 -20.20 -1.47
CA GLY A 25 -29.64 -21.65 -1.29
C GLY A 25 -28.45 -22.13 -0.48
N ASP A 26 -28.67 -22.97 0.53
CA ASP A 26 -27.65 -23.43 1.50
C ASP A 26 -26.90 -22.30 2.22
N GLY A 27 -27.55 -21.15 2.44
CA GLY A 27 -26.94 -19.98 3.10
C GLY A 27 -25.85 -19.26 2.29
N LYS A 28 -25.70 -19.57 0.99
CA LYS A 28 -24.72 -18.93 0.09
C LYS A 28 -25.39 -17.85 -0.76
N LEU A 29 -24.64 -16.80 -1.11
CA LEU A 29 -25.03 -15.86 -2.17
C LEU A 29 -24.98 -16.57 -3.53
N ARG A 30 -26.01 -16.37 -4.36
CA ARG A 30 -26.10 -16.98 -5.69
C ARG A 30 -26.70 -16.02 -6.70
N PHE A 31 -26.30 -16.19 -7.96
CA PHE A 31 -27.05 -15.63 -9.09
C PHE A 31 -28.48 -16.20 -9.14
N CYS A 32 -29.43 -15.41 -9.63
CA CYS A 32 -30.81 -15.85 -9.81
C CYS A 32 -31.01 -16.65 -11.11
N LYS A 33 -32.16 -17.30 -11.26
CA LYS A 33 -32.53 -18.11 -12.45
C LYS A 33 -32.51 -17.32 -13.78
N ASN A 34 -32.57 -15.98 -13.74
CA ASN A 34 -32.42 -15.12 -14.92
C ASN A 34 -30.95 -14.79 -15.27
N GLY A 35 -29.97 -15.36 -14.57
CA GLY A 35 -28.54 -15.14 -14.82
C GLY A 35 -27.99 -13.83 -14.27
N GLU A 36 -28.75 -13.06 -13.50
CA GLU A 36 -28.29 -11.82 -12.86
C GLU A 36 -28.05 -12.00 -11.35
N PHE A 37 -27.18 -11.16 -10.81
CA PHE A 37 -27.03 -10.91 -9.37
C PHE A 37 -26.97 -9.40 -9.14
N LYS A 38 -27.90 -8.86 -8.35
CA LYS A 38 -28.09 -7.43 -8.11
C LYS A 38 -27.68 -7.04 -6.69
N ILE A 39 -26.81 -6.04 -6.62
CA ILE A 39 -26.37 -5.39 -5.38
C ILE A 39 -26.97 -3.98 -5.33
N LEU A 40 -27.58 -3.62 -4.20
CA LEU A 40 -27.91 -2.24 -3.86
C LEU A 40 -26.81 -1.68 -2.96
N GLN A 41 -26.06 -0.68 -3.43
CA GLN A 41 -25.10 0.07 -2.63
C GLN A 41 -25.81 1.25 -1.95
N VAL A 42 -25.68 1.30 -0.63
CA VAL A 42 -26.07 2.40 0.25
C VAL A 42 -24.78 2.95 0.87
N ALA A 43 -24.60 4.27 0.91
CA ALA A 43 -23.40 4.89 1.48
C ALA A 43 -23.83 6.08 2.32
N ASP A 44 -23.09 6.37 3.39
CA ASP A 44 -23.20 7.66 4.07
C ASP A 44 -24.64 7.89 4.58
N MET A 45 -25.17 6.91 5.30
CA MET A 45 -26.50 7.01 5.92
C MET A 45 -26.51 8.04 7.04
N HIS A 46 -25.39 8.17 7.75
CA HIS A 46 -25.21 9.08 8.89
C HIS A 46 -26.37 8.95 9.89
N TYR A 47 -26.83 7.73 10.14
CA TYR A 47 -28.04 7.48 10.95
C TYR A 47 -27.76 7.75 12.43
N ALA A 48 -28.68 8.38 13.15
CA ALA A 48 -28.51 8.68 14.57
C ALA A 48 -29.73 8.24 15.41
N ASP A 49 -30.30 9.14 16.20
CA ASP A 49 -31.42 8.90 17.13
C ASP A 49 -32.82 8.80 16.44
N GLY A 50 -32.85 8.43 15.16
CA GLY A 50 -34.07 8.10 14.42
C GLY A 50 -34.98 9.30 14.17
N LYS A 51 -36.16 9.29 14.83
CA LYS A 51 -37.15 10.37 14.72
C LYS A 51 -36.72 11.68 15.38
N LYS A 52 -35.78 11.64 16.34
CA LYS A 52 -35.27 12.85 17.01
C LYS A 52 -34.25 13.59 16.15
N THR A 53 -33.52 12.85 15.32
CA THR A 53 -32.51 13.39 14.40
C THR A 53 -33.17 14.32 13.39
N LEU A 54 -32.61 15.51 13.20
CA LEU A 54 -33.03 16.43 12.15
C LEU A 54 -32.21 16.20 10.87
N CYS A 55 -32.86 16.31 9.72
CA CYS A 55 -32.17 16.26 8.43
C CYS A 55 -31.19 17.43 8.24
N LYS A 56 -30.08 17.17 7.52
CA LYS A 56 -29.15 18.20 7.06
C LYS A 56 -29.40 18.49 5.57
N ASN A 57 -29.24 19.75 5.17
CA ASN A 57 -29.28 20.23 3.78
C ASN A 57 -30.55 19.87 2.96
N VAL A 58 -31.73 19.94 3.58
CA VAL A 58 -33.04 19.84 2.88
C VAL A 58 -33.70 21.21 2.71
N LEU A 59 -34.78 21.32 1.93
CA LEU A 59 -35.49 22.59 1.72
C LEU A 59 -36.12 23.07 3.05
N PRO A 60 -36.25 24.40 3.30
CA PRO A 60 -36.81 24.94 4.54
C PRO A 60 -38.20 24.37 4.90
N GLN A 61 -39.03 24.08 3.90
CA GLN A 61 -40.37 23.48 4.06
C GLN A 61 -40.31 22.01 4.52
N GLN A 62 -39.21 21.30 4.22
CA GLN A 62 -39.01 19.90 4.60
C GLN A 62 -38.43 19.77 6.01
N MET A 63 -37.59 20.71 6.46
CA MET A 63 -36.88 20.68 7.75
C MET A 63 -37.77 20.30 8.94
N LYS A 64 -38.99 20.85 9.02
CA LYS A 64 -39.92 20.65 10.15
C LYS A 64 -40.43 19.21 10.31
N THR A 65 -40.38 18.39 9.26
CA THR A 65 -40.93 17.02 9.25
C THR A 65 -39.90 15.96 8.88
N CYS A 66 -38.67 16.35 8.58
CA CYS A 66 -37.62 15.47 8.06
C CYS A 66 -36.72 14.94 9.20
N SER A 67 -36.52 13.62 9.23
CA SER A 67 -35.64 12.91 10.19
C SER A 67 -34.96 11.70 9.55
N ASP A 68 -34.22 10.89 10.30
CA ASP A 68 -33.64 9.63 9.77
C ASP A 68 -34.71 8.66 9.25
N LEU A 69 -35.97 8.83 9.65
CA LEU A 69 -37.09 8.07 9.09
C LEU A 69 -37.27 8.30 7.57
N ASN A 70 -36.76 9.42 7.04
CA ASN A 70 -36.68 9.65 5.59
C ASN A 70 -35.62 8.74 4.94
N THR A 71 -34.44 8.57 5.57
CA THR A 71 -33.43 7.57 5.17
C THR A 71 -34.04 6.17 5.14
N THR A 72 -34.73 5.78 6.22
CA THR A 72 -35.45 4.49 6.34
C THR A 72 -36.50 4.30 5.23
N ALA A 73 -37.31 5.32 4.96
CA ALA A 73 -38.32 5.27 3.90
C ALA A 73 -37.69 5.15 2.49
N PHE A 74 -36.55 5.80 2.23
CA PHE A 74 -35.83 5.68 0.96
C PHE A 74 -35.28 4.26 0.76
N ILE A 75 -34.67 3.64 1.79
CA ILE A 75 -34.21 2.24 1.72
C ILE A 75 -35.36 1.29 1.38
N HIS A 76 -36.51 1.40 2.09
CA HIS A 76 -37.67 0.55 1.80
C HIS A 76 -38.19 0.72 0.35
N ARG A 77 -38.25 1.96 -0.15
CA ARG A 77 -38.68 2.24 -1.53
C ARG A 77 -37.72 1.65 -2.56
N LEU A 78 -36.41 1.73 -2.33
CA LEU A 78 -35.39 1.10 -3.18
C LEU A 78 -35.47 -0.43 -3.14
N ILE A 79 -35.67 -1.03 -1.96
CA ILE A 79 -35.85 -2.48 -1.81
C ILE A 79 -37.04 -2.97 -2.65
N VAL A 80 -38.19 -2.30 -2.58
CA VAL A 80 -39.39 -2.65 -3.36
C VAL A 80 -39.16 -2.47 -4.87
N ALA A 81 -38.51 -1.38 -5.28
CA ALA A 81 -38.33 -1.03 -6.69
C ALA A 81 -37.23 -1.84 -7.40
N GLU A 82 -36.10 -2.11 -6.75
CA GLU A 82 -34.97 -2.81 -7.34
C GLU A 82 -34.96 -4.31 -7.03
N LYS A 83 -35.51 -4.75 -5.89
CA LYS A 83 -35.48 -6.14 -5.41
C LYS A 83 -34.05 -6.73 -5.43
N PRO A 84 -33.12 -6.15 -4.67
CA PRO A 84 -31.72 -6.59 -4.66
C PRO A 84 -31.55 -7.97 -4.02
N ASP A 85 -30.53 -8.69 -4.50
CA ASP A 85 -30.14 -10.01 -3.98
C ASP A 85 -29.12 -9.88 -2.82
N LEU A 86 -28.48 -8.70 -2.70
CA LEU A 86 -27.61 -8.27 -1.61
C LEU A 86 -27.71 -6.75 -1.43
N ILE A 87 -27.68 -6.25 -0.18
CA ILE A 87 -27.47 -4.83 0.13
C ILE A 87 -26.03 -4.66 0.65
N VAL A 88 -25.30 -3.66 0.16
CA VAL A 88 -23.96 -3.31 0.66
C VAL A 88 -23.97 -1.89 1.20
N PHE A 89 -23.59 -1.73 2.47
CA PHE A 89 -23.43 -0.44 3.12
C PHE A 89 -21.94 -0.02 3.13
N THR A 90 -21.59 1.04 2.39
CA THR A 90 -20.18 1.50 2.22
C THR A 90 -19.74 2.55 3.22
N GLY A 91 -19.92 2.26 4.51
CA GLY A 91 -19.46 3.09 5.63
C GLY A 91 -20.36 4.28 5.97
N ASP A 92 -20.05 4.90 7.11
CA ASP A 92 -20.86 5.89 7.82
C ASP A 92 -22.33 5.46 7.90
N ASN A 93 -22.50 4.27 8.43
CA ASN A 93 -23.77 3.63 8.70
C ASN A 93 -24.51 4.41 9.79
N ILE A 94 -23.77 4.84 10.83
CA ILE A 94 -24.21 5.78 11.86
C ILE A 94 -23.33 7.04 11.91
N PHE A 95 -23.87 8.15 12.39
CA PHE A 95 -23.10 9.38 12.63
C PHE A 95 -22.77 9.50 14.13
N GLY A 96 -21.65 8.91 14.55
CA GLY A 96 -21.38 8.58 15.94
C GLY A 96 -21.43 9.74 16.94
N SER A 97 -21.13 10.98 16.52
CA SER A 97 -21.21 12.16 17.39
C SER A 97 -22.62 12.52 17.85
N ASP A 98 -23.64 12.23 17.02
CA ASP A 98 -25.03 12.64 17.25
C ASP A 98 -25.89 11.45 17.77
N VAL A 99 -25.24 10.30 18.04
CA VAL A 99 -25.82 9.02 18.46
C VAL A 99 -25.78 8.87 19.98
N THR A 100 -26.94 8.71 20.63
CA THR A 100 -27.00 8.46 22.09
C THR A 100 -26.88 6.97 22.46
N ASN A 101 -27.16 6.05 21.53
CA ASN A 101 -27.02 4.61 21.71
C ASN A 101 -26.69 3.93 20.37
N PRO A 102 -25.42 3.56 20.11
CA PRO A 102 -25.00 3.08 18.80
C PRO A 102 -25.60 1.73 18.42
N GLU A 103 -25.87 0.84 19.39
CA GLU A 103 -26.61 -0.40 19.15
C GLU A 103 -28.02 -0.11 18.61
N ALA A 104 -28.78 0.81 19.21
CA ALA A 104 -30.11 1.18 18.77
C ALA A 104 -30.10 1.88 17.40
N SER A 105 -29.14 2.79 17.16
CA SER A 105 -28.97 3.45 15.87
C SER A 105 -28.61 2.47 14.75
N MET A 106 -27.71 1.50 15.00
CA MET A 106 -27.43 0.43 14.04
C MET A 106 -28.64 -0.46 13.78
N ASN A 107 -29.40 -0.84 14.81
CA ASN A 107 -30.64 -1.61 14.64
C ASN A 107 -31.69 -0.87 13.79
N ALA A 108 -31.78 0.46 13.91
CA ALA A 108 -32.65 1.28 13.08
C ALA A 108 -32.12 1.40 11.63
N ALA A 109 -30.83 1.69 11.46
CA ALA A 109 -30.19 1.89 10.16
C ALA A 109 -30.23 0.63 9.27
N PHE A 110 -29.90 -0.54 9.83
CA PHE A 110 -29.97 -1.82 9.11
C PHE A 110 -31.37 -2.47 9.15
N GLY A 111 -32.29 -1.93 9.94
CA GLY A 111 -33.67 -2.41 10.12
C GLY A 111 -34.43 -2.71 8.83
N PRO A 112 -34.36 -1.87 7.77
CA PRO A 112 -34.99 -2.16 6.48
C PRO A 112 -34.47 -3.42 5.78
N ALA A 113 -33.17 -3.72 5.87
CA ALA A 113 -32.58 -4.93 5.29
C ALA A 113 -33.00 -6.17 6.10
N ILE A 114 -32.90 -6.08 7.43
CA ILE A 114 -33.24 -7.14 8.39
C ILE A 114 -34.72 -7.52 8.29
N SER A 115 -35.63 -6.55 8.32
CA SER A 115 -37.07 -6.78 8.21
C SER A 115 -37.49 -7.34 6.84
N SER A 116 -36.79 -6.94 5.77
CA SER A 116 -36.98 -7.50 4.42
C SER A 116 -36.37 -8.90 4.24
N LYS A 117 -35.60 -9.40 5.23
CA LYS A 117 -34.85 -10.67 5.17
C LYS A 117 -33.87 -10.77 4.00
N ILE A 118 -33.38 -9.64 3.51
CA ILE A 118 -32.41 -9.56 2.41
C ILE A 118 -31.00 -9.66 3.01
N PRO A 119 -30.09 -10.49 2.46
CA PRO A 119 -28.70 -10.51 2.87
C PRO A 119 -28.07 -9.13 2.76
N TRP A 120 -27.25 -8.77 3.74
CA TRP A 120 -26.55 -7.49 3.71
C TRP A 120 -25.14 -7.57 4.25
N ALA A 121 -24.27 -6.68 3.78
CA ALA A 121 -22.87 -6.59 4.19
C ALA A 121 -22.50 -5.12 4.40
N ALA A 122 -21.64 -4.83 5.38
CA ALA A 122 -21.18 -3.47 5.67
C ALA A 122 -19.67 -3.39 5.84
N VAL A 123 -19.12 -2.23 5.48
CA VAL A 123 -17.79 -1.74 5.94
C VAL A 123 -18.02 -0.56 6.88
N LEU A 124 -16.96 -0.15 7.57
CA LEU A 124 -16.96 1.01 8.46
C LEU A 124 -16.45 2.26 7.72
N GLY A 125 -17.09 3.40 7.99
CA GLY A 125 -16.57 4.73 7.66
C GLY A 125 -15.78 5.35 8.81
N ASN A 126 -15.55 6.65 8.77
CA ASN A 126 -14.84 7.35 9.86
C ASN A 126 -15.79 7.72 11.02
N HIS A 127 -17.06 8.06 10.74
CA HIS A 127 -18.02 8.49 11.77
C HIS A 127 -18.66 7.33 12.55
N ASP A 128 -18.61 6.10 12.03
CA ASP A 128 -19.23 4.92 12.65
C ASP A 128 -18.77 4.63 14.10
N GLN A 129 -17.57 5.08 14.48
CA GLN A 129 -16.93 4.80 15.78
C GLN A 129 -16.95 5.97 16.77
N GLU A 130 -17.58 7.10 16.43
CA GLU A 130 -17.47 8.35 17.20
C GLU A 130 -18.42 8.42 18.41
N SER A 131 -19.14 7.33 18.70
CA SER A 131 -20.01 7.15 19.87
C SER A 131 -19.32 6.29 20.95
N THR A 132 -20.07 5.57 21.79
CA THR A 132 -19.55 4.76 22.91
C THR A 132 -18.87 3.44 22.51
N LEU A 133 -19.05 2.97 21.29
CA LEU A 133 -18.43 1.74 20.77
C LEU A 133 -17.15 2.04 19.98
N SER A 134 -16.08 1.31 20.28
CA SER A 134 -14.85 1.33 19.47
C SER A 134 -15.08 0.75 18.08
N ARG A 135 -14.20 1.05 17.11
CA ARG A 135 -14.21 0.49 15.74
C ARG A 135 -14.37 -1.04 15.72
N GLU A 136 -13.70 -1.75 16.63
CA GLU A 136 -13.86 -3.19 16.78
C GLU A 136 -15.24 -3.58 17.35
N GLY A 137 -15.74 -2.84 18.34
CA GLY A 137 -17.07 -3.04 18.93
C GLY A 137 -18.20 -2.89 17.91
N VAL A 138 -18.14 -1.84 17.08
CA VAL A 138 -19.07 -1.60 15.97
C VAL A 138 -19.02 -2.77 14.97
N MET A 139 -17.83 -3.18 14.52
CA MET A 139 -17.71 -4.31 13.59
C MET A 139 -18.21 -5.63 14.18
N LYS A 140 -17.93 -5.89 15.47
CA LYS A 140 -18.44 -7.07 16.20
C LYS A 140 -19.96 -7.05 16.30
N TYR A 141 -20.56 -5.88 16.58
CA TYR A 141 -22.01 -5.71 16.61
C TYR A 141 -22.62 -6.03 15.25
N ILE A 142 -22.17 -5.34 14.20
CA ILE A 142 -22.59 -5.51 12.80
C ILE A 142 -22.46 -6.96 12.30
N SER A 143 -21.41 -7.68 12.74
CA SER A 143 -21.19 -9.09 12.38
C SER A 143 -22.08 -10.07 13.15
N GLY A 144 -22.77 -9.63 14.21
CA GLY A 144 -23.71 -10.43 15.00
C GLY A 144 -25.20 -10.19 14.66
N MET A 145 -25.51 -9.24 13.78
CA MET A 145 -26.89 -8.86 13.45
C MET A 145 -27.58 -9.86 12.49
N ASN A 146 -28.91 -9.97 12.59
CA ASN A 146 -29.70 -10.86 11.74
C ASN A 146 -29.51 -10.56 10.24
N HIS A 147 -29.40 -11.63 9.43
CA HIS A 147 -29.19 -11.58 7.97
C HIS A 147 -27.91 -10.85 7.49
N THR A 148 -27.00 -10.47 8.40
CA THR A 148 -25.68 -9.96 8.05
C THR A 148 -24.82 -11.06 7.40
N LEU A 149 -24.03 -10.68 6.42
CA LEU A 149 -22.90 -11.44 5.89
C LEU A 149 -21.56 -10.76 6.24
N SER A 150 -21.62 -9.65 6.99
CA SER A 150 -20.47 -8.91 7.50
C SER A 150 -19.65 -9.77 8.46
N LYS A 151 -18.31 -9.61 8.46
CA LYS A 151 -17.41 -10.41 9.28
C LYS A 151 -16.29 -9.56 9.87
N VAL A 152 -15.81 -9.96 11.03
CA VAL A 152 -14.49 -9.55 11.55
C VAL A 152 -13.35 -10.16 10.70
N ASN A 153 -12.12 -9.65 10.87
CA ASN A 153 -10.95 -10.06 10.09
C ASN A 153 -10.69 -11.59 10.19
N PRO A 154 -10.26 -12.27 9.11
CA PRO A 154 -10.11 -13.72 9.09
C PRO A 154 -8.86 -14.21 9.86
N ASN A 155 -9.10 -15.06 10.86
CA ASN A 155 -8.12 -15.70 11.75
C ASN A 155 -6.93 -16.42 11.09
N ARG A 156 -6.95 -16.62 9.76
CA ARG A 156 -5.86 -17.30 9.01
C ARG A 156 -4.61 -16.42 8.82
N PHE A 157 -4.71 -15.12 9.04
CA PHE A 157 -3.62 -14.16 8.87
C PHE A 157 -3.24 -13.58 10.23
N HIS A 158 -1.97 -13.64 10.60
CA HIS A 158 -1.55 -13.42 12.00
C HIS A 158 -1.71 -11.98 12.52
N VAL A 159 -1.77 -10.98 11.63
CA VAL A 159 -2.34 -9.63 11.89
C VAL A 159 -2.92 -9.12 10.56
N ILE A 160 -4.08 -8.48 10.61
CA ILE A 160 -4.62 -7.59 9.57
C ILE A 160 -5.07 -6.32 10.31
N ASP A 161 -4.66 -5.15 9.82
CA ASP A 161 -5.02 -3.86 10.40
C ASP A 161 -6.46 -3.43 10.05
N GLY A 162 -7.07 -2.58 10.87
CA GLY A 162 -8.50 -2.24 10.79
C GLY A 162 -9.43 -3.39 11.21
N TYR A 163 -10.74 -3.19 11.07
CA TYR A 163 -11.77 -4.18 11.41
C TYR A 163 -12.85 -4.23 10.32
N GLY A 164 -13.13 -5.42 9.80
CA GLY A 164 -14.09 -5.60 8.70
C GLY A 164 -13.43 -5.96 7.36
N ASN A 165 -12.22 -6.52 7.39
CA ASN A 165 -11.54 -7.02 6.19
C ASN A 165 -12.02 -8.44 5.88
N TYR A 166 -12.90 -8.63 4.89
CA TYR A 166 -13.44 -9.95 4.54
C TYR A 166 -13.82 -10.05 3.07
N ASN A 167 -14.11 -11.28 2.61
CA ASN A 167 -14.65 -11.52 1.28
C ASN A 167 -15.95 -12.35 1.33
N LEU A 168 -16.78 -12.16 0.30
CA LEU A 168 -18.00 -12.94 0.03
C LEU A 168 -17.95 -13.51 -1.38
N GLU A 169 -18.12 -14.82 -1.48
CA GLU A 169 -18.19 -15.57 -2.72
C GLU A 169 -19.64 -15.69 -3.21
N VAL A 170 -19.88 -15.40 -4.49
CA VAL A 170 -21.20 -15.50 -5.13
C VAL A 170 -21.18 -16.65 -6.13
N HIS A 171 -22.05 -17.64 -5.89
CA HIS A 171 -22.09 -18.90 -6.62
C HIS A 171 -23.05 -18.89 -7.82
N GLY A 172 -22.91 -19.86 -8.71
CA GLY A 172 -23.89 -20.09 -9.77
C GLY A 172 -25.29 -20.38 -9.21
N PHE A 173 -26.31 -20.06 -10.02
CA PHE A 173 -27.71 -20.26 -9.67
C PHE A 173 -28.04 -21.75 -9.42
N GLU A 174 -29.16 -21.99 -8.74
CA GLU A 174 -29.64 -23.33 -8.41
C GLU A 174 -30.00 -24.15 -9.66
N GLY A 175 -29.36 -25.30 -9.85
CA GLY A 175 -29.44 -26.11 -11.08
C GLY A 175 -28.33 -25.82 -12.10
N SER A 176 -27.42 -24.87 -11.82
CA SER A 176 -26.25 -24.64 -12.68
C SER A 176 -25.10 -25.61 -12.39
N ARG A 177 -24.23 -25.84 -13.40
CA ARG A 177 -22.91 -26.48 -13.18
C ARG A 177 -22.00 -25.72 -12.20
N PHE A 178 -22.31 -24.46 -11.92
CA PHE A 178 -21.58 -23.61 -10.96
C PHE A 178 -22.27 -23.55 -9.58
N LEU A 179 -23.26 -24.42 -9.29
CA LEU A 179 -23.98 -24.46 -8.00
C LEU A 179 -23.04 -24.44 -6.78
N ASN A 180 -21.95 -25.21 -6.81
CA ASN A 180 -20.96 -25.25 -5.73
C ASN A 180 -19.60 -24.63 -6.14
N LYS A 181 -19.62 -23.66 -7.06
CA LYS A 181 -18.44 -22.94 -7.55
C LYS A 181 -18.72 -21.44 -7.56
N SER A 182 -17.89 -20.66 -6.89
CA SER A 182 -17.99 -19.20 -6.93
C SER A 182 -17.59 -18.67 -8.31
N VAL A 183 -18.30 -17.65 -8.79
CA VAL A 183 -18.15 -17.05 -10.13
C VAL A 183 -18.08 -15.52 -10.10
N LEU A 184 -18.10 -14.92 -8.90
CA LEU A 184 -17.90 -13.50 -8.59
C LEU A 184 -17.45 -13.41 -7.12
N ASN A 185 -16.48 -12.55 -6.80
CA ASN A 185 -16.10 -12.26 -5.42
C ASN A 185 -16.32 -10.78 -5.07
N LEU A 186 -16.79 -10.54 -3.85
CA LEU A 186 -16.91 -9.21 -3.27
C LEU A 186 -15.87 -9.10 -2.15
N TYR A 187 -15.00 -8.09 -2.21
CA TYR A 187 -14.00 -7.74 -1.20
C TYR A 187 -14.50 -6.56 -0.37
N PHE A 188 -14.37 -6.66 0.94
CA PHE A 188 -14.74 -5.63 1.90
C PHE A 188 -13.48 -5.30 2.71
N LEU A 189 -13.13 -4.01 2.78
CA LEU A 189 -11.94 -3.53 3.48
C LEU A 189 -12.29 -2.38 4.41
N ASP A 190 -11.59 -2.34 5.55
CA ASP A 190 -11.58 -1.17 6.41
C ASP A 190 -10.60 -0.13 5.81
N SER A 191 -11.11 0.99 5.29
CA SER A 191 -10.25 2.07 4.80
C SER A 191 -9.50 2.83 5.91
N GLY A 192 -9.87 2.58 7.18
CA GLY A 192 -9.47 3.37 8.32
C GLY A 192 -10.40 4.57 8.55
N ASP A 193 -9.97 5.43 9.46
CA ASP A 193 -10.62 6.65 9.92
C ASP A 193 -9.71 7.87 9.64
N TYR A 194 -8.79 8.19 10.55
CA TYR A 194 -7.87 9.32 10.47
C TYR A 194 -6.42 8.84 10.63
N SER A 195 -5.47 9.63 10.14
CA SER A 195 -4.05 9.30 10.28
C SER A 195 -3.61 9.28 11.75
N THR A 196 -3.19 8.12 12.23
CA THR A 196 -2.56 7.95 13.55
C THR A 196 -1.07 8.30 13.56
N VAL A 197 -0.54 8.87 12.48
CA VAL A 197 0.89 9.19 12.31
C VAL A 197 1.09 10.70 12.56
N PRO A 198 1.84 11.13 13.60
CA PRO A 198 1.86 12.53 14.03
C PRO A 198 2.23 13.57 12.95
N ASP A 199 3.12 13.20 12.02
CA ASP A 199 3.60 14.08 10.95
C ASP A 199 2.75 14.01 9.66
N ILE A 200 1.71 13.17 9.61
CA ILE A 200 0.81 13.01 8.45
C ILE A 200 -0.61 13.32 8.90
N ARG A 201 -1.23 14.37 8.34
CA ARG A 201 -2.59 14.80 8.69
C ARG A 201 -3.62 14.32 7.66
N GLY A 202 -4.89 14.30 8.06
CA GLY A 202 -6.02 13.87 7.24
C GLY A 202 -6.43 12.43 7.50
N TYR A 203 -7.06 11.82 6.50
CA TYR A 203 -7.69 10.50 6.59
C TYR A 203 -6.72 9.32 6.64
N GLY A 204 -7.21 8.19 7.15
CA GLY A 204 -6.51 6.91 7.19
C GLY A 204 -6.38 6.25 5.81
N TRP A 205 -5.56 5.19 5.71
CA TRP A 205 -5.31 4.44 4.47
C TRP A 205 -5.22 2.94 4.71
N ILE A 206 -5.58 2.16 3.69
CA ILE A 206 -5.47 0.70 3.64
C ILE A 206 -4.00 0.27 3.74
N LYS A 207 -3.67 -0.44 4.83
CA LYS A 207 -2.31 -0.78 5.27
C LYS A 207 -1.71 -1.99 4.53
N PRO A 208 -0.37 -2.14 4.48
CA PRO A 208 0.29 -3.26 3.81
C PRO A 208 -0.19 -4.66 4.24
N SER A 209 -0.61 -4.84 5.49
CA SER A 209 -1.19 -6.11 5.97
C SER A 209 -2.52 -6.46 5.28
N GLN A 210 -3.39 -5.48 5.08
CA GLN A 210 -4.67 -5.61 4.37
C GLN A 210 -4.44 -5.86 2.88
N GLN A 211 -3.47 -5.16 2.28
CA GLN A 211 -3.07 -5.41 0.89
C GLN A 211 -2.51 -6.82 0.70
N TYR A 212 -1.69 -7.30 1.64
CA TYR A 212 -1.15 -8.66 1.63
C TYR A 212 -2.25 -9.71 1.83
N TRP A 213 -3.21 -9.49 2.73
CA TRP A 213 -4.40 -10.31 2.88
C TRP A 213 -5.21 -10.39 1.57
N PHE A 214 -5.47 -9.24 0.94
CA PHE A 214 -6.17 -9.16 -0.34
C PHE A 214 -5.43 -9.95 -1.42
N GLN A 215 -4.12 -9.72 -1.60
CA GLN A 215 -3.30 -10.44 -2.59
C GLN A 215 -3.33 -11.95 -2.39
N GLN A 216 -3.24 -12.43 -1.15
CA GLN A 216 -3.25 -13.87 -0.87
C GLN A 216 -4.65 -14.48 -1.03
N THR A 217 -5.70 -13.74 -0.66
CA THR A 217 -7.09 -14.15 -0.85
C THR A 217 -7.45 -14.19 -2.34
N SER A 218 -7.05 -13.18 -3.11
CA SER A 218 -7.10 -13.15 -4.58
C SER A 218 -6.39 -14.36 -5.19
N LYS A 219 -5.08 -14.55 -4.96
CA LYS A 219 -4.31 -15.70 -5.49
C LYS A 219 -4.98 -17.05 -5.17
N MET A 220 -5.52 -17.21 -3.96
CA MET A 220 -6.25 -18.40 -3.55
C MET A 220 -7.55 -18.59 -4.34
N LEU A 221 -8.38 -17.56 -4.48
CA LEU A 221 -9.64 -17.58 -5.22
C LEU A 221 -9.41 -17.79 -6.71
N GLN A 222 -8.47 -17.06 -7.33
CA GLN A 222 -8.11 -17.24 -8.74
C GLN A 222 -7.67 -18.68 -9.05
N LYS A 223 -6.91 -19.30 -8.15
CA LYS A 223 -6.56 -20.73 -8.24
C LYS A 223 -7.80 -21.61 -8.06
N ALA A 224 -8.65 -21.33 -7.08
CA ALA A 224 -9.89 -22.07 -6.82
C ALA A 224 -10.90 -21.98 -7.97
N TYR A 225 -10.91 -20.91 -8.77
CA TYR A 225 -11.76 -20.80 -9.96
C TYR A 225 -11.29 -21.71 -11.10
N LYS A 226 -9.97 -21.82 -11.30
CA LYS A 226 -9.33 -22.57 -12.40
C LYS A 226 -9.21 -24.08 -12.16
N THR A 227 -9.55 -24.60 -10.97
CA THR A 227 -9.51 -26.04 -10.65
C THR A 227 -10.79 -26.80 -11.01
N LYS A 228 -10.66 -28.14 -11.13
CA LYS A 228 -11.77 -29.12 -11.19
C LYS A 228 -12.71 -28.98 -9.96
N PRO A 229 -13.96 -29.50 -9.99
CA PRO A 229 -14.60 -30.26 -11.09
C PRO A 229 -15.01 -29.39 -12.29
N VAL A 230 -15.40 -28.13 -12.05
CA VAL A 230 -15.85 -27.21 -13.10
C VAL A 230 -14.90 -26.01 -13.20
N PRO A 231 -13.79 -26.12 -13.95
CA PRO A 231 -12.81 -25.04 -14.06
C PRO A 231 -13.35 -23.87 -14.90
N GLN A 232 -13.04 -22.65 -14.49
CA GLN A 232 -13.25 -21.44 -15.28
C GLN A 232 -12.00 -21.15 -16.12
N LYS A 233 -12.18 -20.72 -17.38
CA LYS A 233 -11.08 -20.37 -18.31
C LYS A 233 -10.17 -19.27 -17.73
N ASP A 234 -10.81 -18.27 -17.13
CA ASP A 234 -10.21 -17.07 -16.54
C ASP A 234 -10.68 -16.98 -15.08
N PRO A 235 -10.03 -16.16 -14.22
CA PRO A 235 -10.56 -15.88 -12.90
C PRO A 235 -11.97 -15.26 -12.98
N ALA A 236 -12.77 -15.45 -11.94
CA ALA A 236 -13.97 -14.66 -11.75
C ALA A 236 -13.61 -13.19 -11.47
N PRO A 237 -14.44 -12.21 -11.89
CA PRO A 237 -14.24 -10.82 -11.53
C PRO A 237 -14.40 -10.61 -10.02
N GLY A 238 -13.66 -9.63 -9.50
CA GLY A 238 -13.78 -9.08 -8.16
C GLY A 238 -14.43 -7.69 -8.16
N LEU A 239 -15.22 -7.41 -7.13
CA LEU A 239 -15.67 -6.06 -6.79
C LEU A 239 -15.13 -5.70 -5.41
N ALA A 240 -14.66 -4.47 -5.21
CA ALA A 240 -14.12 -4.00 -3.93
C ALA A 240 -15.01 -2.91 -3.32
N TYR A 241 -15.19 -2.97 -2.00
CA TYR A 241 -16.00 -2.06 -1.21
C TYR A 241 -15.19 -1.59 0.01
N PHE A 242 -15.12 -0.28 0.18
CA PHE A 242 -14.56 0.41 1.35
C PHE A 242 -15.21 1.81 1.43
N HIS A 243 -14.87 2.64 2.42
CA HIS A 243 -15.55 3.93 2.62
C HIS A 243 -14.76 5.12 2.05
N ILE A 244 -13.55 5.37 2.57
CA ILE A 244 -12.71 6.51 2.20
C ILE A 244 -12.08 6.26 0.81
N PRO A 245 -12.15 7.20 -0.14
CA PRO A 245 -11.62 7.03 -1.49
C PRO A 245 -10.09 6.89 -1.51
N LEU A 246 -9.59 6.19 -2.53
CA LEU A 246 -8.15 6.17 -2.82
C LEU A 246 -7.72 7.49 -3.50
N PRO A 247 -6.46 7.92 -3.37
CA PRO A 247 -5.97 9.13 -4.04
C PRO A 247 -6.14 9.11 -5.56
N GLU A 248 -6.18 7.93 -6.19
CA GLU A 248 -6.45 7.77 -7.62
C GLU A 248 -7.82 8.33 -8.08
N TYR A 249 -8.80 8.54 -7.19
CA TYR A 249 -10.03 9.26 -7.52
C TYR A 249 -9.79 10.76 -7.88
N ALA A 250 -8.62 11.31 -7.54
CA ALA A 250 -8.19 12.64 -7.97
C ALA A 250 -7.94 12.73 -9.49
N ASN A 251 -7.55 11.61 -10.14
CA ASN A 251 -7.16 11.56 -11.55
C ASN A 251 -8.32 11.80 -12.53
N PHE A 252 -9.57 11.86 -12.04
CA PHE A 252 -10.74 12.05 -12.89
C PHE A 252 -11.16 13.52 -13.02
N ASP A 253 -11.43 13.94 -14.25
CA ASP A 253 -12.00 15.23 -14.63
C ASP A 253 -13.29 15.02 -15.45
N SER A 254 -14.01 16.09 -15.78
CA SER A 254 -15.33 15.99 -16.44
C SER A 254 -15.32 15.38 -17.85
N SER A 255 -14.16 15.03 -18.42
CA SER A 255 -14.04 14.29 -19.69
C SER A 255 -13.97 12.76 -19.53
N ASN A 256 -13.60 12.25 -18.35
CA ASN A 256 -13.23 10.83 -18.17
C ASN A 256 -14.02 10.06 -17.10
N PHE A 257 -15.14 10.64 -16.61
CA PHE A 257 -16.12 9.94 -15.75
C PHE A 257 -17.56 10.09 -16.26
N THR A 258 -18.47 9.26 -15.76
CA THR A 258 -19.93 9.45 -15.90
C THR A 258 -20.60 9.58 -14.53
N GLY A 259 -21.35 10.67 -14.33
CA GLY A 259 -21.96 11.10 -13.07
C GLY A 259 -21.56 12.55 -12.75
N VAL A 260 -21.40 12.90 -11.47
CA VAL A 260 -20.98 14.24 -11.04
C VAL A 260 -19.86 14.17 -10.00
N LYS A 261 -18.90 15.09 -10.13
CA LYS A 261 -17.86 15.44 -9.15
C LYS A 261 -18.13 16.89 -8.68
N ARG A 262 -18.19 17.12 -7.37
CA ARG A 262 -18.59 18.39 -6.74
C ARG A 262 -17.82 18.70 -5.46
N ASP A 263 -17.54 17.68 -4.66
CA ASP A 263 -16.63 17.82 -3.53
C ASP A 263 -15.18 17.73 -4.03
N GLY A 264 -14.23 18.05 -3.15
CA GLY A 264 -12.87 17.54 -3.29
C GLY A 264 -12.85 16.00 -3.29
N ILE A 265 -11.67 15.42 -3.48
CA ILE A 265 -11.47 13.99 -3.23
C ILE A 265 -10.89 13.88 -1.82
N SER A 266 -11.70 13.48 -0.85
CA SER A 266 -11.31 13.42 0.56
C SER A 266 -10.55 12.11 0.86
N SER A 267 -9.54 11.79 0.05
CA SER A 267 -8.69 10.64 0.27
C SER A 267 -7.69 10.88 1.41
N ALA A 268 -6.98 9.83 1.81
CA ALA A 268 -5.71 9.99 2.50
C ALA A 268 -4.77 10.93 1.71
N SER A 269 -3.95 11.68 2.44
CA SER A 269 -2.81 12.43 1.88
C SER A 269 -1.68 11.51 1.38
N ILE A 270 -1.76 10.22 1.68
CA ILE A 270 -0.83 9.16 1.28
C ILE A 270 -1.49 8.21 0.28
N ASN A 271 -0.81 7.96 -0.83
CA ASN A 271 -1.11 6.81 -1.66
C ASN A 271 -0.42 5.57 -1.06
N SER A 272 -1.20 4.59 -0.60
CA SER A 272 -0.68 3.34 -0.04
C SER A 272 -0.31 2.29 -1.09
N GLY A 273 -0.53 2.56 -2.38
CA GLY A 273 -0.32 1.63 -3.48
C GLY A 273 -1.44 0.61 -3.69
N PHE A 274 -2.55 0.67 -2.94
CA PHE A 274 -3.58 -0.37 -2.98
C PHE A 274 -4.32 -0.48 -4.34
N PHE A 275 -4.52 0.63 -5.04
CA PHE A 275 -5.04 0.60 -6.42
C PHE A 275 -4.17 -0.29 -7.32
N ASN A 276 -2.87 -0.03 -7.31
CA ASN A 276 -1.86 -0.75 -8.10
C ASN A 276 -1.70 -2.22 -7.66
N THR A 277 -2.01 -2.52 -6.39
CA THR A 277 -2.17 -3.89 -5.88
C THR A 277 -3.38 -4.60 -6.49
N MET A 278 -4.52 -3.91 -6.68
CA MET A 278 -5.69 -4.47 -7.36
C MET A 278 -5.43 -4.65 -8.87
N VAL A 279 -4.77 -3.69 -9.53
CA VAL A 279 -4.35 -3.83 -10.95
C VAL A 279 -3.42 -5.03 -11.12
N LYS A 280 -2.37 -5.17 -10.29
CA LYS A 280 -1.45 -6.34 -10.30
C LYS A 280 -2.16 -7.67 -10.02
N ALA A 281 -3.23 -7.67 -9.22
CA ALA A 281 -4.04 -8.87 -8.99
C ALA A 281 -4.89 -9.25 -10.21
N GLY A 282 -5.39 -8.26 -10.95
CA GLY A 282 -6.04 -8.44 -12.25
C GLY A 282 -7.44 -9.06 -12.21
N ASP A 283 -7.96 -9.41 -11.05
CA ASP A 283 -9.33 -9.93 -10.86
C ASP A 283 -10.35 -8.84 -10.51
N VAL A 284 -10.00 -7.85 -9.68
CA VAL A 284 -10.86 -6.69 -9.39
C VAL A 284 -11.17 -5.89 -10.66
N LYS A 285 -12.43 -5.44 -10.81
CA LYS A 285 -12.92 -4.66 -11.96
C LYS A 285 -13.68 -3.38 -11.61
N ALA A 286 -14.23 -3.29 -10.40
CA ALA A 286 -14.71 -2.01 -9.89
C ALA A 286 -14.53 -1.88 -8.37
N VAL A 287 -14.36 -0.64 -7.95
CA VAL A 287 -14.27 -0.16 -6.57
C VAL A 287 -15.47 0.74 -6.29
N PHE A 288 -16.11 0.53 -5.14
CA PHE A 288 -17.31 1.24 -4.71
C PHE A 288 -17.10 1.88 -3.35
N THR A 289 -17.28 3.20 -3.28
CA THR A 289 -16.91 4.04 -2.12
C THR A 289 -18.02 5.04 -1.75
N GLY A 290 -17.97 5.60 -0.54
CA GLY A 290 -18.86 6.65 -0.02
C GLY A 290 -18.10 7.95 0.23
N HIS A 291 -18.27 8.51 1.43
CA HIS A 291 -17.46 9.57 2.06
C HIS A 291 -17.57 10.99 1.47
N ASP A 292 -17.45 11.16 0.15
CA ASP A 292 -17.68 12.45 -0.53
C ASP A 292 -19.13 12.53 -1.06
N HIS A 293 -20.04 13.13 -0.30
CA HIS A 293 -21.49 12.94 -0.50
C HIS A 293 -22.05 13.61 -1.77
N LEU A 294 -21.39 14.64 -2.30
CA LEU A 294 -21.78 15.30 -3.56
C LEU A 294 -21.07 14.68 -4.78
N ASN A 295 -20.06 13.82 -4.57
CA ASN A 295 -19.46 13.00 -5.60
C ASN A 295 -20.29 11.73 -5.82
N ASP A 296 -20.70 11.46 -7.05
CA ASP A 296 -21.45 10.27 -7.43
C ASP A 296 -21.02 9.67 -8.79
N PHE A 297 -19.84 10.08 -9.24
CA PHE A 297 -19.25 9.66 -10.50
C PHE A 297 -18.70 8.22 -10.45
N CYS A 298 -18.43 7.68 -11.64
CA CYS A 298 -17.82 6.38 -11.88
C CYS A 298 -17.05 6.48 -13.19
N GLY A 299 -15.77 6.11 -13.18
CA GLY A 299 -14.86 6.24 -14.33
C GLY A 299 -13.78 5.17 -14.30
N GLU A 300 -13.22 4.82 -15.46
CA GLU A 300 -12.21 3.77 -15.59
C GLU A 300 -10.79 4.33 -15.47
N LEU A 301 -9.97 3.69 -14.64
CA LEU A 301 -8.53 3.90 -14.59
C LEU A 301 -7.87 2.52 -14.65
N THR A 302 -6.95 2.31 -15.59
CA THR A 302 -6.06 1.12 -15.63
C THR A 302 -6.82 -0.23 -15.50
N GLY A 303 -7.93 -0.39 -16.22
CA GLY A 303 -8.74 -1.62 -16.20
C GLY A 303 -9.67 -1.81 -14.98
N ILE A 304 -9.80 -0.78 -14.13
CA ILE A 304 -10.64 -0.80 -12.92
C ILE A 304 -11.51 0.47 -12.88
N HIS A 305 -12.82 0.29 -12.70
CA HIS A 305 -13.73 1.41 -12.48
C HIS A 305 -13.70 1.89 -11.01
N LEU A 306 -13.51 3.18 -10.78
CA LEU A 306 -13.52 3.82 -9.46
C LEU A 306 -14.80 4.65 -9.30
N CYS A 307 -15.69 4.24 -8.38
CA CYS A 307 -17.09 4.70 -8.37
C CYS A 307 -17.62 5.09 -6.98
N TYR A 308 -18.14 6.31 -6.86
CA TYR A 308 -18.87 6.79 -5.68
C TYR A 308 -20.34 6.36 -5.71
N ALA A 309 -20.95 6.13 -4.55
CA ALA A 309 -22.41 5.98 -4.44
C ALA A 309 -23.17 7.29 -4.69
N GLY A 310 -22.63 8.40 -4.15
CA GLY A 310 -23.38 9.63 -3.85
C GLY A 310 -24.16 9.52 -2.54
N GLY A 311 -24.27 10.63 -1.81
CA GLY A 311 -24.81 10.66 -0.45
C GLY A 311 -26.26 10.21 -0.34
N PHE A 312 -26.49 9.21 0.51
CA PHE A 312 -27.79 8.60 0.74
C PHE A 312 -28.54 9.22 1.93
N GLY A 313 -27.83 9.41 3.05
CA GLY A 313 -28.44 9.74 4.34
C GLY A 313 -29.11 11.11 4.37
N TYR A 314 -30.26 11.21 5.01
CA TYR A 314 -30.96 12.49 5.19
C TYR A 314 -30.36 13.38 6.30
N HIS A 315 -29.69 12.78 7.29
CA HIS A 315 -28.86 13.48 8.28
C HIS A 315 -27.40 13.68 7.82
N ALA A 316 -26.98 12.99 6.76
CA ALA A 316 -25.67 13.20 6.14
C ALA A 316 -25.56 14.62 5.56
N TYR A 317 -24.36 15.21 5.50
CA TYR A 317 -24.20 16.50 4.81
C TYR A 317 -24.58 16.37 3.31
N GLY A 318 -24.90 17.48 2.66
CA GLY A 318 -25.34 17.50 1.27
C GLY A 318 -25.58 18.92 0.76
N LEU A 319 -26.36 19.04 -0.32
CA LEU A 319 -26.68 20.31 -0.96
C LEU A 319 -28.19 20.49 -1.04
N THR A 320 -28.70 21.65 -0.64
CA THR A 320 -30.15 21.92 -0.65
C THR A 320 -30.69 21.86 -2.09
N GLY A 321 -31.70 21.02 -2.31
CA GLY A 321 -32.26 20.74 -3.65
C GLY A 321 -31.55 19.62 -4.43
N TRP A 322 -30.49 19.03 -3.89
CA TRP A 322 -29.80 17.87 -4.45
C TRP A 322 -30.43 16.57 -3.91
N SER A 323 -31.11 15.79 -4.76
CA SER A 323 -31.74 14.54 -4.33
C SER A 323 -30.72 13.58 -3.71
N ARG A 324 -31.07 12.96 -2.57
CA ARG A 324 -30.34 11.81 -2.03
C ARG A 324 -30.34 10.67 -3.04
N ARG A 325 -29.36 9.76 -2.99
CA ARG A 325 -29.20 8.73 -4.03
C ARG A 325 -28.58 7.44 -3.53
N ALA A 326 -28.74 6.40 -4.36
CA ALA A 326 -28.16 5.08 -4.15
C ALA A 326 -27.61 4.53 -5.47
N ARG A 327 -26.55 3.72 -5.42
CA ARG A 327 -26.00 3.04 -6.60
C ARG A 327 -26.50 1.60 -6.66
N VAL A 328 -26.84 1.13 -7.86
CA VAL A 328 -27.20 -0.27 -8.14
C VAL A 328 -26.10 -0.87 -9.01
N VAL A 329 -25.73 -2.12 -8.73
CA VAL A 329 -24.74 -2.88 -9.51
C VAL A 329 -25.38 -4.22 -9.89
N VAL A 330 -25.24 -4.63 -11.15
CA VAL A 330 -25.71 -5.93 -11.63
C VAL A 330 -24.59 -6.65 -12.37
N ALA A 331 -24.20 -7.81 -11.85
CA ALA A 331 -23.41 -8.78 -12.59
C ALA A 331 -24.34 -9.69 -13.41
N SER A 332 -23.90 -10.11 -14.59
CA SER A 332 -24.66 -11.00 -15.48
C SER A 332 -23.81 -12.16 -15.98
N LEU A 333 -24.34 -13.38 -15.88
CA LEU A 333 -23.72 -14.60 -16.39
C LEU A 333 -23.80 -14.65 -17.93
N GLU A 334 -22.81 -15.30 -18.52
CA GLU A 334 -22.79 -15.67 -19.94
C GLU A 334 -23.90 -16.67 -20.25
N LYS A 335 -24.74 -16.40 -21.27
CA LYS A 335 -25.70 -17.39 -21.76
C LYS A 335 -25.05 -18.25 -22.84
N THR A 336 -24.84 -19.53 -22.53
CA THR A 336 -24.14 -20.47 -23.42
C THR A 336 -25.03 -20.91 -24.59
N ARG A 337 -24.40 -21.40 -25.68
CA ARG A 337 -25.09 -21.89 -26.89
C ARG A 337 -26.16 -22.95 -26.60
N ASN A 338 -26.00 -23.74 -25.54
CA ASN A 338 -26.92 -24.81 -25.16
C ASN A 338 -28.00 -24.33 -24.17
N GLY A 339 -28.26 -23.02 -24.07
CA GLY A 339 -29.27 -22.42 -23.20
C GLY A 339 -28.90 -22.30 -21.70
N GLY A 340 -27.94 -23.09 -21.22
CA GLY A 340 -27.39 -22.99 -19.86
C GLY A 340 -26.48 -21.79 -19.63
N TRP A 341 -25.97 -21.63 -18.40
CA TRP A 341 -25.18 -20.46 -18.00
C TRP A 341 -23.68 -20.74 -17.79
N GLY A 342 -22.87 -19.75 -18.15
CA GLY A 342 -21.41 -19.71 -18.05
C GLY A 342 -20.90 -19.01 -16.79
N ALA A 343 -19.72 -18.41 -16.86
CA ALA A 343 -19.20 -17.52 -15.83
C ALA A 343 -19.80 -16.10 -15.99
N VAL A 344 -19.44 -15.13 -15.13
CA VAL A 344 -19.84 -13.73 -15.34
C VAL A 344 -19.28 -13.21 -16.67
N GLN A 345 -20.14 -12.62 -17.49
CA GLN A 345 -19.83 -12.04 -18.79
C GLN A 345 -19.65 -10.52 -18.71
N SER A 346 -20.45 -9.86 -17.86
CA SER A 346 -20.48 -8.39 -17.76
C SER A 346 -20.93 -7.90 -16.39
N ILE A 347 -20.56 -6.67 -16.07
CA ILE A 347 -21.04 -5.94 -14.88
C ILE A 347 -21.54 -4.56 -15.33
N ARG A 348 -22.72 -4.17 -14.85
CA ARG A 348 -23.39 -2.88 -15.14
C ARG A 348 -23.68 -2.13 -13.85
N THR A 349 -23.77 -0.81 -13.90
CA THR A 349 -24.20 0.04 -12.77
C THR A 349 -25.12 1.16 -13.22
N TRP A 350 -25.91 1.70 -12.30
CA TRP A 350 -26.68 2.94 -12.43
C TRP A 350 -26.96 3.53 -11.05
N LYS A 351 -27.49 4.76 -10.97
CA LYS A 351 -27.98 5.34 -9.71
C LYS A 351 -29.49 5.52 -9.72
N ARG A 352 -30.07 5.60 -8.52
CA ARG A 352 -31.47 5.94 -8.22
C ARG A 352 -31.50 7.19 -7.37
N LEU A 353 -32.28 8.19 -7.76
CA LEU A 353 -32.52 9.41 -6.98
C LEU A 353 -33.70 9.22 -6.01
N ASP A 354 -33.68 9.90 -4.85
CA ASP A 354 -34.86 10.08 -4.03
C ASP A 354 -35.73 11.24 -4.59
N ASP A 355 -36.43 10.92 -5.67
CA ASP A 355 -37.58 11.67 -6.15
C ASP A 355 -38.83 10.78 -6.16
N LYS A 356 -39.99 11.32 -6.56
CA LYS A 356 -41.27 10.61 -6.59
C LYS A 356 -41.26 9.32 -7.41
N HIS A 357 -40.37 9.20 -8.41
CA HIS A 357 -40.34 8.12 -9.40
C HIS A 357 -39.14 7.18 -9.24
N LEU A 358 -38.22 7.49 -8.30
CA LEU A 358 -36.91 6.85 -8.17
C LEU A 358 -36.14 6.92 -9.49
N THR A 359 -35.99 8.10 -10.09
CA THR A 359 -35.39 8.27 -11.42
C THR A 359 -34.04 7.56 -11.54
N VAL A 360 -33.84 6.85 -12.64
CA VAL A 360 -32.56 6.21 -12.97
C VAL A 360 -31.70 7.17 -13.77
N ILE A 361 -30.47 7.37 -13.30
CA ILE A 361 -29.43 8.10 -14.03
C ILE A 361 -28.19 7.23 -14.24
N ASP A 362 -27.33 7.63 -15.18
CA ASP A 362 -25.96 7.15 -15.36
C ASP A 362 -25.81 5.62 -15.47
N ARG A 363 -26.57 5.03 -16.40
CA ARG A 363 -26.42 3.61 -16.76
C ARG A 363 -25.09 3.36 -17.47
N GLN A 364 -24.26 2.49 -16.92
CA GLN A 364 -22.91 2.19 -17.41
C GLN A 364 -22.68 0.67 -17.52
N LEU A 365 -21.87 0.26 -18.49
CA LEU A 365 -21.27 -1.07 -18.59
C LEU A 365 -19.81 -0.95 -18.14
N ILE A 366 -19.47 -1.50 -16.97
CA ILE A 366 -18.20 -1.24 -16.28
C ILE A 366 -17.21 -2.42 -16.35
N TRP A 367 -17.65 -3.56 -16.91
CA TRP A 367 -16.75 -4.67 -17.26
C TRP A 367 -17.34 -5.60 -18.31
N SER A 368 -16.47 -6.16 -19.17
CA SER A 368 -16.71 -7.38 -19.95
C SER A 368 -15.41 -8.15 -20.21
N LYS A 369 -15.47 -9.37 -20.77
CA LYS A 369 -14.44 -10.40 -20.57
C LYS A 369 -13.42 -10.61 -21.72
N SER A 370 -12.13 -10.55 -21.37
CA SER A 370 -10.94 -11.02 -22.14
C SER A 370 -9.94 -11.78 -21.18
N SER A 371 -8.84 -12.38 -21.66
CA SER A 371 -8.24 -13.60 -21.02
C SER A 371 -6.70 -13.71 -20.80
N SER A 372 -6.26 -14.62 -19.88
CA SER A 372 -4.88 -14.98 -19.35
C SER A 372 -4.47 -14.35 -17.98
N GLY A 373 -3.33 -14.58 -17.27
CA GLY A 373 -2.14 -15.49 -17.29
C GLY A 373 -1.26 -15.34 -15.99
N SER A 374 -0.39 -16.30 -15.55
CA SER A 374 0.49 -16.25 -14.30
C SER A 374 1.17 -17.62 -13.93
N PRO A 375 1.93 -17.87 -12.81
CA PRO A 375 3.16 -17.23 -12.20
C PRO A 375 4.24 -18.20 -11.53
N GLY A 376 5.39 -17.68 -11.01
CA GLY A 376 6.23 -18.28 -9.89
C GLY A 376 7.69 -18.76 -10.19
N GLU A 377 8.61 -19.14 -9.27
CA GLU A 377 8.78 -18.93 -7.79
C GLU A 377 10.17 -19.43 -7.19
N LYS A 378 10.53 -19.05 -5.92
CA LYS A 378 11.37 -19.67 -4.80
C LYS A 378 12.64 -20.57 -4.99
N PRO A 379 13.50 -20.84 -3.94
CA PRO A 379 13.83 -20.16 -2.66
C PRO A 379 15.38 -20.04 -2.40
N ALA A 380 15.88 -20.03 -1.14
CA ALA A 380 16.43 -18.85 -0.43
C ALA A 380 17.42 -19.16 0.76
N GLY A 381 18.33 -18.23 1.11
CA GLY A 381 19.31 -18.31 2.25
C GLY A 381 20.38 -17.18 2.23
N GLY A 382 21.35 -17.02 3.16
CA GLY A 382 21.56 -17.56 4.53
C GLY A 382 23.03 -17.43 5.07
N ASP A 383 23.30 -16.78 6.23
CA ASP A 383 24.66 -16.30 6.66
C ASP A 383 24.79 -15.93 8.19
N GLY A 384 25.97 -15.50 8.68
CA GLY A 384 26.34 -14.97 10.02
C GLY A 384 26.09 -13.46 10.33
N LYS A 385 26.93 -12.82 11.18
CA LYS A 385 26.60 -11.57 11.93
C LYS A 385 27.62 -10.40 11.86
N LEU A 386 27.16 -9.15 12.06
CA LEU A 386 27.93 -7.87 12.04
C LEU A 386 27.97 -7.16 13.41
N ARG A 387 28.95 -6.25 13.64
CA ARG A 387 29.26 -5.61 14.94
C ARG A 387 29.93 -4.23 14.82
N PHE A 388 29.74 -3.35 15.80
CA PHE A 388 30.46 -2.06 15.98
C PHE A 388 31.93 -2.21 16.41
N GLY A 389 32.77 -1.26 16.01
CA GLY A 389 34.22 -1.19 16.31
C GLY A 389 34.59 -0.66 17.70
N LYS A 390 35.89 -0.73 18.05
CA LYS A 390 36.43 -0.34 19.38
C LYS A 390 36.34 1.16 19.70
N ASN A 391 36.39 1.97 18.65
CA ASN A 391 36.13 3.41 18.61
C ASN A 391 34.66 3.77 18.83
N GLY A 392 33.75 2.77 18.92
CA GLY A 392 32.31 3.01 19.04
C GLY A 392 31.66 3.43 17.72
N GLU A 393 32.33 3.23 16.59
CA GLU A 393 31.81 3.60 15.27
C GLU A 393 31.50 2.35 14.44
N PHE A 394 30.67 2.55 13.40
CA PHE A 394 30.44 1.60 12.34
C PHE A 394 30.31 2.39 11.03
N LYS A 395 31.25 2.20 10.11
CA LYS A 395 31.32 2.93 8.83
C LYS A 395 30.91 2.04 7.67
N ILE A 396 29.97 2.54 6.87
CA ILE A 396 29.49 1.92 5.64
C ILE A 396 30.04 2.73 4.46
N LEU A 397 30.68 2.05 3.51
CA LEU A 397 30.97 2.57 2.18
C LEU A 397 29.82 2.16 1.26
N GLN A 398 29.03 3.12 0.79
CA GLN A 398 28.06 2.90 -0.27
C GLN A 398 28.73 3.08 -1.63
N VAL A 399 28.60 2.05 -2.47
CA VAL A 399 28.94 2.03 -3.88
C VAL A 399 27.62 1.83 -4.63
N ALA A 400 27.36 2.61 -5.67
CA ALA A 400 26.15 2.50 -6.47
C ALA A 400 26.53 2.55 -7.93
N ASP A 401 25.78 1.84 -8.77
CA ASP A 401 25.79 2.10 -10.21
C ASP A 401 27.20 1.94 -10.79
N MET A 402 27.78 0.76 -10.55
CA MET A 402 29.11 0.40 -11.04
C MET A 402 29.11 0.10 -12.54
N HIS A 403 28.01 -0.49 -13.04
CA HIS A 403 27.83 -0.89 -14.43
C HIS A 403 29.00 -1.76 -14.95
N TYR A 404 29.58 -2.62 -14.11
CA TYR A 404 30.76 -3.40 -14.46
C TYR A 404 30.45 -4.43 -15.57
N ALA A 405 31.31 -4.60 -16.57
CA ALA A 405 31.09 -5.57 -17.65
C ALA A 405 32.30 -6.52 -17.83
N ASP A 406 32.96 -6.51 -19.00
CA ASP A 406 34.06 -7.41 -19.36
C ASP A 406 35.45 -6.94 -18.86
N GLY A 407 35.51 -6.05 -17.86
CA GLY A 407 36.75 -5.63 -17.21
C GLY A 407 37.59 -4.69 -18.08
N LYS A 408 38.85 -5.06 -18.37
CA LYS A 408 39.77 -4.28 -19.22
C LYS A 408 39.25 -4.06 -20.65
N LYS A 409 38.28 -4.86 -21.11
CA LYS A 409 37.71 -4.76 -22.47
C LYS A 409 36.56 -3.77 -22.57
N THR A 410 35.95 -3.42 -21.44
CA THR A 410 34.89 -2.43 -21.33
C THR A 410 35.48 -1.04 -21.52
N LEU A 411 34.82 -0.18 -22.29
CA LEU A 411 35.18 1.23 -22.41
C LEU A 411 34.47 2.04 -21.33
N CYS A 412 35.02 3.21 -20.99
CA CYS A 412 34.34 4.15 -20.13
C CYS A 412 33.36 5.02 -20.90
N GLU A 413 32.23 5.33 -20.27
CA GLU A 413 31.25 6.30 -20.74
C GLU A 413 31.45 7.65 -20.02
N ASP A 414 31.06 8.74 -20.71
CA ASP A 414 31.03 10.10 -20.19
C ASP A 414 32.29 10.56 -19.42
N VAL A 415 33.48 10.20 -19.93
CA VAL A 415 34.78 10.73 -19.48
C VAL A 415 35.33 11.73 -20.49
N MET A 416 36.35 12.52 -20.09
CA MET A 416 36.96 13.48 -21.01
C MET A 416 37.68 12.75 -22.18
N PRO A 417 37.79 13.36 -23.38
CA PRO A 417 38.35 12.71 -24.57
C PRO A 417 39.77 12.14 -24.39
N GLU A 418 40.58 12.76 -23.53
CA GLU A 418 41.94 12.34 -23.19
C GLU A 418 41.96 11.05 -22.36
N GLN A 419 40.89 10.80 -21.59
CA GLN A 419 40.74 9.64 -20.72
C GLN A 419 40.28 8.39 -21.49
N MET A 420 39.38 8.58 -22.48
CA MET A 420 38.71 7.50 -23.23
C MET A 420 39.66 6.35 -23.65
N LYS A 421 40.83 6.67 -24.22
CA LYS A 421 41.77 5.68 -24.77
C LYS A 421 42.43 4.75 -23.73
N SER A 422 42.39 5.10 -22.44
CA SER A 422 43.04 4.34 -21.37
C SER A 422 42.10 3.90 -20.25
N CYS A 423 40.83 4.32 -20.31
CA CYS A 423 39.83 4.09 -19.29
C CYS A 423 39.05 2.78 -19.55
N SER A 424 38.79 2.02 -18.49
CA SER A 424 37.95 0.80 -18.50
C SER A 424 37.31 0.56 -17.12
N ASP A 425 36.59 -0.55 -16.93
CA ASP A 425 36.11 -1.00 -15.61
C ASP A 425 37.22 -1.08 -14.54
N LEU A 426 38.49 -1.23 -14.95
CA LEU A 426 39.63 -1.22 -14.04
C LEU A 426 39.80 0.12 -13.31
N ASN A 427 39.28 1.22 -13.88
CA ASN A 427 39.22 2.52 -13.21
C ASN A 427 38.24 2.46 -12.03
N THR A 428 37.05 1.87 -12.20
CA THR A 428 36.12 1.57 -11.12
C THR A 428 36.74 0.65 -10.08
N THR A 429 37.43 -0.43 -10.48
CA THR A 429 38.20 -1.29 -9.55
C THR A 429 39.22 -0.50 -8.74
N ALA A 430 40.00 0.37 -9.38
CA ALA A 430 40.99 1.22 -8.72
C ALA A 430 40.36 2.23 -7.75
N PHE A 431 39.23 2.84 -8.12
CA PHE A 431 38.48 3.75 -7.25
C PHE A 431 37.97 3.03 -5.99
N ILE A 432 37.41 1.81 -6.11
CA ILE A 432 37.00 1.01 -4.93
C ILE A 432 38.20 0.73 -4.02
N HIS A 433 39.34 0.32 -4.56
CA HIS A 433 40.55 0.08 -3.74
C HIS A 433 41.03 1.35 -3.02
N ARG A 434 41.06 2.51 -3.70
CA ARG A 434 41.42 3.80 -3.10
C ARG A 434 40.45 4.19 -1.99
N MET A 435 39.14 4.00 -2.21
CA MET A 435 38.09 4.24 -1.22
C MET A 435 38.20 3.33 0.00
N ILE A 436 38.48 2.03 -0.19
CA ILE A 436 38.71 1.08 0.91
C ILE A 436 39.92 1.50 1.75
N VAL A 437 41.04 1.85 1.11
CA VAL A 437 42.28 2.25 1.81
C VAL A 437 42.11 3.57 2.59
N ALA A 438 41.42 4.55 2.00
CA ALA A 438 41.23 5.87 2.60
C ALA A 438 40.18 5.87 3.74
N GLU A 439 39.02 5.24 3.53
CA GLU A 439 37.91 5.30 4.50
C GLU A 439 37.88 4.11 5.47
N LYS A 440 38.45 2.95 5.12
CA LYS A 440 38.53 1.75 5.97
C LYS A 440 37.15 1.33 6.55
N PRO A 441 36.16 1.01 5.70
CA PRO A 441 34.80 0.70 6.13
C PRO A 441 34.69 -0.63 6.88
N ASP A 442 33.73 -0.72 7.81
CA ASP A 442 33.33 -1.96 8.49
C ASP A 442 32.39 -2.83 7.63
N LEU A 443 31.71 -2.20 6.67
CA LEU A 443 30.79 -2.81 5.71
C LEU A 443 30.85 -2.06 4.37
N ILE A 444 30.89 -2.79 3.25
CA ILE A 444 30.64 -2.22 1.91
C ILE A 444 29.21 -2.56 1.50
N VAL A 445 28.46 -1.59 0.99
CA VAL A 445 27.09 -1.79 0.48
C VAL A 445 27.05 -1.38 -0.98
N PHE A 446 26.72 -2.32 -1.86
CA PHE A 446 26.49 -2.09 -3.27
C PHE A 446 24.99 -1.92 -3.54
N THR A 447 24.55 -0.74 -4.01
CA THR A 447 23.12 -0.39 -4.16
C THR A 447 22.56 -0.56 -5.58
N GLY A 448 22.82 -1.71 -6.19
CA GLY A 448 22.32 -2.08 -7.51
C GLY A 448 23.19 -1.59 -8.66
N ASP A 449 22.86 -2.09 -9.84
CA ASP A 449 23.63 -2.01 -11.10
C ASP A 449 25.11 -2.25 -10.85
N ASN A 450 25.34 -3.41 -10.25
CA ASN A 450 26.66 -3.95 -9.93
C ASN A 450 27.36 -4.36 -11.22
N ILE A 451 26.61 -4.93 -12.17
CA ILE A 451 27.01 -5.16 -13.55
C ILE A 451 26.08 -4.45 -14.54
N TYR A 452 26.59 -4.06 -15.70
CA TYR A 452 25.76 -3.67 -16.84
C TYR A 452 25.45 -4.92 -17.66
N GLY A 453 24.24 -5.49 -17.49
CA GLY A 453 23.93 -6.82 -17.98
C GLY A 453 23.97 -6.93 -19.50
N SER A 454 23.55 -5.88 -20.22
CA SER A 454 23.52 -5.84 -21.69
C SER A 454 24.90 -6.06 -22.34
N ASP A 455 25.96 -5.45 -21.81
CA ASP A 455 27.32 -5.57 -22.36
C ASP A 455 28.12 -6.73 -21.75
N THR A 456 27.59 -7.33 -20.68
CA THR A 456 28.21 -8.42 -19.93
C THR A 456 28.05 -9.77 -20.63
N LYS A 457 29.16 -10.35 -21.11
CA LYS A 457 29.17 -11.67 -21.79
C LYS A 457 29.11 -12.86 -20.84
N ASN A 458 29.53 -12.68 -19.59
CA ASN A 458 29.45 -13.70 -18.56
C ASN A 458 29.13 -13.05 -17.20
N PRO A 459 27.88 -13.06 -16.74
CA PRO A 459 27.46 -12.34 -15.54
C PRO A 459 28.06 -12.94 -14.26
N VAL A 460 28.48 -14.20 -14.25
CA VAL A 460 29.24 -14.78 -13.14
C VAL A 460 30.64 -14.16 -13.07
N ALA A 461 31.31 -13.99 -14.22
CA ALA A 461 32.66 -13.43 -14.27
C ALA A 461 32.67 -11.93 -13.92
N SER A 462 31.75 -11.15 -14.48
CA SER A 462 31.62 -9.71 -14.23
C SER A 462 31.24 -9.41 -12.78
N MET A 463 30.27 -10.14 -12.21
CA MET A 463 29.89 -10.01 -10.80
C MET A 463 31.03 -10.43 -9.86
N ASN A 464 31.84 -11.43 -10.24
CA ASN A 464 33.06 -11.80 -9.50
C ASN A 464 34.12 -10.69 -9.55
N ALA A 465 34.29 -10.01 -10.68
CA ALA A 465 35.26 -8.91 -10.84
C ALA A 465 34.83 -7.65 -10.09
N ALA A 466 33.56 -7.25 -10.21
CA ALA A 466 32.97 -6.09 -9.53
C ALA A 466 33.15 -6.15 -8.00
N PHE A 467 32.95 -7.32 -7.39
CA PHE A 467 33.10 -7.51 -5.94
C PHE A 467 34.51 -7.96 -5.51
N ALA A 468 35.45 -8.19 -6.44
CA ALA A 468 36.81 -8.62 -6.11
C ALA A 468 37.56 -7.67 -5.13
N PRO A 469 37.39 -6.33 -5.17
CA PRO A 469 37.99 -5.44 -4.17
C PRO A 469 37.50 -5.70 -2.74
N ALA A 470 36.20 -5.91 -2.55
CA ALA A 470 35.62 -6.21 -1.23
C ALA A 470 36.10 -7.57 -0.70
N ILE A 471 36.08 -8.58 -1.58
CA ILE A 471 36.49 -9.96 -1.26
C ILE A 471 37.98 -10.05 -0.91
N SER A 472 38.85 -9.42 -1.71
CA SER A 472 40.30 -9.43 -1.51
C SER A 472 40.71 -8.66 -0.24
N SER A 473 40.04 -7.53 0.06
CA SER A 473 40.20 -6.81 1.32
C SER A 473 39.58 -7.51 2.54
N ARG A 474 38.84 -8.61 2.34
CA ARG A 474 38.16 -9.41 3.40
C ARG A 474 37.16 -8.61 4.25
N ILE A 475 36.69 -7.48 3.73
CA ILE A 475 35.69 -6.63 4.41
C ILE A 475 34.31 -7.26 4.19
N PRO A 476 33.44 -7.37 5.21
CA PRO A 476 32.06 -7.78 5.01
C PRO A 476 31.37 -6.87 3.99
N TRP A 477 30.58 -7.44 3.09
CA TRP A 477 29.88 -6.65 2.08
C TRP A 477 28.45 -7.14 1.85
N ALA A 478 27.58 -6.27 1.36
CA ALA A 478 26.19 -6.56 1.06
C ALA A 478 25.82 -5.91 -0.28
N ALA A 479 24.93 -6.53 -1.03
CA ALA A 479 24.53 -6.12 -2.37
C ALA A 479 23.07 -6.46 -2.65
N ILE A 480 22.38 -5.49 -3.24
CA ILE A 480 21.06 -5.59 -3.88
C ILE A 480 21.25 -5.48 -5.40
N LEU A 481 20.19 -5.76 -6.17
CA LEU A 481 20.20 -5.62 -7.62
C LEU A 481 19.46 -4.35 -8.08
N GLY A 482 19.97 -3.73 -9.15
CA GLY A 482 19.29 -2.67 -9.90
C GLY A 482 18.52 -3.22 -11.09
N ASN A 483 18.19 -2.38 -12.08
CA ASN A 483 17.50 -2.84 -13.29
C ASN A 483 18.44 -3.54 -14.27
N HIS A 484 19.63 -2.99 -14.52
CA HIS A 484 20.56 -3.51 -15.54
C HIS A 484 21.26 -4.80 -15.13
N ASP A 485 21.36 -5.11 -13.84
CA ASP A 485 22.04 -6.33 -13.35
C ASP A 485 21.58 -7.64 -14.03
N GLN A 486 20.31 -7.74 -14.45
CA GLN A 486 19.71 -8.98 -14.98
C GLN A 486 19.52 -9.06 -16.50
N GLU A 487 20.07 -8.14 -17.26
CA GLU A 487 19.92 -8.11 -18.73
C GLU A 487 20.77 -9.17 -19.45
N SER A 488 21.73 -9.76 -18.74
CA SER A 488 22.57 -10.86 -19.23
C SER A 488 21.91 -12.24 -19.02
N THR A 489 22.66 -13.32 -19.24
CA THR A 489 22.16 -14.72 -19.24
C THR A 489 21.72 -15.28 -17.88
N LEU A 490 21.68 -14.48 -16.80
CA LEU A 490 21.24 -14.91 -15.46
C LEU A 490 20.10 -14.04 -14.92
N SER A 491 18.95 -14.68 -14.67
CA SER A 491 17.83 -14.06 -13.94
C SER A 491 18.22 -13.48 -12.58
N ARG A 492 17.48 -12.46 -12.11
CA ARG A 492 17.53 -11.88 -10.74
C ARG A 492 17.78 -12.90 -9.63
N LYS A 493 17.07 -14.02 -9.69
CA LYS A 493 17.13 -15.16 -8.76
C LYS A 493 18.48 -15.90 -8.81
N GLY A 494 19.03 -16.08 -10.01
CA GLY A 494 20.34 -16.69 -10.25
C GLY A 494 21.46 -15.78 -9.76
N LEU A 495 21.39 -14.49 -10.07
CA LEU A 495 22.32 -13.47 -9.60
C LEU A 495 22.34 -13.40 -8.07
N MET A 496 21.20 -13.17 -7.41
CA MET A 496 21.18 -13.13 -5.94
C MET A 496 21.60 -14.44 -5.28
N LYS A 497 21.38 -15.60 -5.92
CA LYS A 497 21.94 -16.88 -5.45
C LYS A 497 23.46 -16.88 -5.53
N HIS A 498 24.04 -16.51 -6.68
CA HIS A 498 25.48 -16.38 -6.86
C HIS A 498 26.09 -15.42 -5.82
N ILE A 499 25.57 -14.19 -5.76
CA ILE A 499 25.97 -13.16 -4.79
C ILE A 499 25.96 -13.68 -3.35
N SER A 500 24.87 -14.36 -2.93
CA SER A 500 24.76 -14.92 -1.58
C SER A 500 25.70 -16.09 -1.26
N GLY A 501 26.35 -16.67 -2.28
CA GLY A 501 27.39 -17.71 -2.13
C GLY A 501 28.82 -17.17 -2.11
N MET A 502 29.03 -15.88 -2.34
CA MET A 502 30.37 -15.29 -2.49
C MET A 502 31.04 -15.00 -1.12
N LYS A 503 32.37 -15.07 -1.09
CA LYS A 503 33.15 -14.93 0.16
C LYS A 503 32.93 -13.55 0.81
N TYR A 504 32.80 -13.53 2.13
CA TYR A 504 32.55 -12.34 2.96
C TYR A 504 31.24 -11.58 2.69
N THR A 505 30.38 -12.08 1.80
CA THR A 505 29.05 -11.49 1.60
C THR A 505 28.18 -11.61 2.86
N ARG A 506 27.23 -10.69 2.97
CA ARG A 506 26.08 -10.67 3.90
C ARG A 506 24.75 -10.69 3.14
N SER A 507 24.79 -10.64 1.81
CA SER A 507 23.63 -10.72 0.94
C SER A 507 22.89 -12.04 1.11
N LYS A 508 21.55 -11.99 1.06
CA LYS A 508 20.69 -13.16 1.20
C LYS A 508 19.64 -13.13 0.11
N VAL A 509 19.31 -14.28 -0.45
CA VAL A 509 18.39 -14.38 -1.59
C VAL A 509 16.99 -13.86 -1.24
N ASN A 510 16.49 -14.19 -0.05
CA ASN A 510 15.24 -13.71 0.57
C ASN A 510 15.16 -14.23 2.03
N PRO A 511 14.26 -13.71 2.89
CA PRO A 511 14.02 -14.22 4.25
C PRO A 511 13.57 -15.68 4.28
N LYS A 512 14.33 -16.57 4.95
CA LYS A 512 14.00 -18.02 5.07
C LYS A 512 12.60 -18.33 5.64
N HIS A 513 12.04 -17.44 6.45
CA HIS A 513 10.78 -17.62 7.18
C HIS A 513 9.60 -16.81 6.62
N PHE A 514 9.80 -16.09 5.51
CA PHE A 514 8.74 -15.37 4.81
C PHE A 514 8.81 -15.81 3.35
N HIS A 515 7.99 -16.80 3.00
CA HIS A 515 8.11 -17.50 1.73
C HIS A 515 7.59 -16.67 0.54
N ASP A 516 6.46 -15.98 0.71
CA ASP A 516 5.71 -15.38 -0.39
C ASP A 516 6.05 -13.90 -0.58
N ILE A 517 7.34 -13.61 -0.81
CA ILE A 517 7.88 -12.26 -1.03
C ILE A 517 8.23 -12.05 -2.51
N ASP A 518 7.78 -10.94 -3.08
CA ASP A 518 8.18 -10.44 -4.41
C ASP A 518 9.68 -10.07 -4.43
N GLY A 519 10.33 -10.24 -5.58
CA GLY A 519 11.75 -9.90 -5.80
C GLY A 519 12.76 -10.86 -5.16
N TYR A 520 14.05 -10.56 -5.33
CA TYR A 520 15.18 -11.29 -4.76
C TYR A 520 16.25 -10.31 -4.27
N GLY A 521 16.75 -10.52 -3.05
CA GLY A 521 17.63 -9.57 -2.35
C GLY A 521 16.95 -8.83 -1.20
N ASN A 522 15.74 -9.25 -0.80
CA ASN A 522 15.11 -8.74 0.41
C ASN A 522 15.76 -9.37 1.65
N TYR A 523 16.41 -8.57 2.50
CA TYR A 523 16.94 -9.06 3.78
C TYR A 523 17.24 -7.94 4.79
N ASN A 524 17.36 -8.33 6.06
CA ASN A 524 17.85 -7.45 7.11
C ASN A 524 19.22 -7.94 7.62
N LEU A 525 20.08 -6.99 7.99
CA LEU A 525 21.30 -7.20 8.75
C LEU A 525 21.21 -6.46 10.09
N GLU A 526 21.42 -7.22 11.17
CA GLU A 526 21.58 -6.69 12.54
C GLU A 526 23.04 -6.29 12.76
N VAL A 527 23.30 -5.03 13.10
CA VAL A 527 24.63 -4.57 13.54
C VAL A 527 24.61 -4.47 15.06
N HIS A 528 25.35 -5.38 15.71
CA HIS A 528 25.37 -5.50 17.17
C HIS A 528 26.35 -4.52 17.84
N GLY A 529 26.08 -4.20 19.12
CA GLY A 529 26.99 -3.36 19.91
C GLY A 529 28.41 -3.93 20.05
N PHE A 530 29.36 -3.06 20.42
CA PHE A 530 30.78 -3.39 20.55
C PHE A 530 31.05 -4.64 21.41
N LYS A 531 32.10 -5.41 21.06
CA LYS A 531 32.56 -6.62 21.77
C LYS A 531 33.17 -6.28 23.13
N GLY A 532 32.30 -6.04 24.11
CA GLY A 532 32.62 -5.58 25.47
C GLY A 532 31.55 -4.65 26.06
N SER A 533 30.61 -4.15 25.24
CA SER A 533 29.46 -3.40 25.74
C SER A 533 28.35 -4.31 26.26
N ARG A 534 27.46 -3.77 27.11
CA ARG A 534 26.22 -4.46 27.54
C ARG A 534 25.24 -4.74 26.39
N LEU A 535 25.50 -4.19 25.20
CA LEU A 535 24.69 -4.35 23.99
C LEU A 535 25.31 -5.34 22.98
N VAL A 536 26.37 -6.07 23.36
CA VAL A 536 27.09 -6.99 22.47
C VAL A 536 26.21 -8.03 21.77
N ASN A 537 25.09 -8.46 22.35
CA ASN A 537 24.17 -9.43 21.73
C ASN A 537 22.79 -8.84 21.37
N LYS A 538 22.67 -7.51 21.29
CA LYS A 538 21.47 -6.77 20.85
C LYS A 538 21.80 -6.00 19.57
N SER A 539 20.90 -5.99 18.58
CA SER A 539 21.04 -5.11 17.41
C SER A 539 20.88 -3.66 17.87
N VAL A 540 21.78 -2.77 17.48
CA VAL A 540 21.73 -1.33 17.84
C VAL A 540 21.60 -0.43 16.60
N LEU A 541 21.80 -0.99 15.41
CA LEU A 541 21.57 -0.38 14.10
C LEU A 541 21.05 -1.49 13.18
N ASN A 542 19.93 -1.24 12.49
CA ASN A 542 19.31 -2.19 11.57
C ASN A 542 19.52 -1.74 10.13
N LEU A 543 19.98 -2.64 9.25
CA LEU A 543 20.14 -2.35 7.82
C LEU A 543 19.12 -3.19 7.04
N TYR A 544 18.20 -2.53 6.33
CA TYR A 544 17.16 -3.16 5.53
C TYR A 544 17.54 -3.06 4.05
N PHE A 545 17.49 -4.18 3.34
CA PHE A 545 17.79 -4.31 1.93
C PHE A 545 16.55 -4.83 1.23
N LEU A 546 16.12 -4.18 0.15
CA LEU A 546 14.93 -4.52 -0.61
C LEU A 546 15.23 -4.55 -2.10
N ASP A 547 14.59 -5.49 -2.80
CA ASP A 547 14.59 -5.50 -4.26
C ASP A 547 13.56 -4.49 -4.78
N SER A 548 14.00 -3.38 -5.35
CA SER A 548 13.09 -2.42 -6.01
C SER A 548 12.43 -3.00 -7.27
N GLY A 549 12.92 -4.14 -7.78
CA GLY A 549 12.63 -4.63 -9.11
C GLY A 549 13.47 -3.92 -10.18
N ASP A 550 13.05 -4.11 -11.42
CA ASP A 550 13.66 -3.61 -12.64
C ASP A 550 12.66 -2.75 -13.43
N TYR A 551 11.80 -3.37 -14.23
CA TYR A 551 10.73 -2.70 -14.97
C TYR A 551 9.35 -3.17 -14.48
N SER A 552 8.29 -2.46 -14.88
CA SER A 552 6.94 -2.89 -14.60
C SER A 552 6.59 -4.19 -15.32
N THR A 553 5.96 -5.09 -14.57
CA THR A 553 5.40 -6.36 -15.07
C THR A 553 3.87 -6.31 -15.20
N VAL A 554 3.29 -5.11 -15.11
CA VAL A 554 1.86 -4.84 -15.30
C VAL A 554 1.72 -4.05 -16.62
N PRO A 555 1.07 -4.59 -17.68
CA PRO A 555 1.08 -3.96 -19.01
C PRO A 555 0.60 -2.50 -19.03
N ASP A 556 -0.43 -2.20 -18.25
CA ASP A 556 -1.09 -0.89 -18.21
C ASP A 556 -0.37 0.14 -17.30
N ILE A 557 0.78 -0.23 -16.74
CA ILE A 557 1.62 0.63 -15.90
C ILE A 557 3.03 0.63 -16.51
N PRO A 558 3.41 1.62 -17.34
CA PRO A 558 4.73 1.67 -17.97
C PRO A 558 5.83 2.18 -17.02
N GLY A 559 7.09 1.92 -17.39
CA GLY A 559 8.28 2.40 -16.69
C GLY A 559 8.84 1.39 -15.67
N TYR A 560 9.46 1.92 -14.62
CA TYR A 560 10.25 1.14 -13.67
C TYR A 560 9.46 0.29 -12.66
N GLY A 561 10.15 -0.71 -12.09
CA GLY A 561 9.68 -1.54 -11.00
C GLY A 561 9.45 -0.77 -9.70
N TRP A 562 8.79 -1.41 -8.73
CA TRP A 562 8.53 -0.82 -7.41
C TRP A 562 8.43 -1.89 -6.33
N ILE A 563 8.71 -1.52 -5.07
CA ILE A 563 8.63 -2.39 -3.89
C ILE A 563 7.17 -2.78 -3.62
N LYS A 564 6.87 -4.08 -3.68
CA LYS A 564 5.51 -4.63 -3.60
C LYS A 564 5.05 -4.89 -2.15
N PRO A 565 3.74 -4.91 -1.84
CA PRO A 565 3.24 -5.05 -0.46
C PRO A 565 3.75 -6.26 0.33
N SER A 566 4.08 -7.38 -0.30
CA SER A 566 4.71 -8.51 0.40
C SER A 566 6.05 -8.16 1.04
N GLN A 567 6.82 -7.28 0.38
CA GLN A 567 8.11 -6.78 0.87
C GLN A 567 7.91 -5.71 1.95
N GLN A 568 6.89 -4.86 1.78
CA GLN A 568 6.50 -3.85 2.78
C GLN A 568 6.03 -4.51 4.09
N TYR A 569 5.13 -5.49 4.00
CA TYR A 569 4.65 -6.27 5.14
C TYR A 569 5.78 -7.11 5.77
N TRP A 570 6.70 -7.69 4.98
CA TRP A 570 7.91 -8.31 5.52
C TRP A 570 8.78 -7.31 6.30
N PHE A 571 8.98 -6.10 5.78
CA PHE A 571 9.70 -5.03 6.46
C PHE A 571 8.99 -4.65 7.77
N GLU A 572 7.67 -4.44 7.76
CA GLU A 572 6.89 -4.15 8.96
C GLU A 572 7.08 -5.23 10.03
N GLN A 573 6.88 -6.50 9.69
CA GLN A 573 7.01 -7.60 10.66
C GLN A 573 8.45 -7.71 11.19
N THR A 574 9.44 -7.41 10.34
CA THR A 574 10.86 -7.39 10.72
C THR A 574 11.18 -6.22 11.65
N SER A 575 10.73 -5.00 11.35
CA SER A 575 10.88 -3.83 12.22
C SER A 575 10.12 -4.02 13.54
N LYS A 576 8.81 -4.33 13.49
CA LYS A 576 7.96 -4.62 14.67
C LYS A 576 8.60 -5.70 15.58
N LYS A 577 9.29 -6.71 15.02
CA LYS A 577 10.08 -7.72 15.75
C LYS A 577 11.38 -7.14 16.34
N LEU A 578 12.19 -6.45 15.55
CA LEU A 578 13.48 -5.87 15.99
C LEU A 578 13.28 -4.83 17.08
N GLN A 579 12.27 -3.96 16.96
CA GLN A 579 11.86 -3.02 18.00
C GLN A 579 11.45 -3.74 19.29
N LYS A 580 10.60 -4.78 19.21
CA LYS A 580 10.23 -5.60 20.38
C LYS A 580 11.44 -6.28 21.04
N ALA A 581 12.47 -6.65 20.28
CA ALA A 581 13.72 -7.16 20.84
C ALA A 581 14.57 -6.03 21.47
N TYR A 582 14.60 -4.85 20.87
CA TYR A 582 15.35 -3.69 21.36
C TYR A 582 14.79 -3.12 22.67
N LYS A 583 13.47 -3.15 22.88
CA LYS A 583 12.83 -2.67 24.12
C LYS A 583 12.90 -3.67 25.30
N LYS A 584 13.29 -4.94 25.08
CA LYS A 584 13.41 -5.97 26.14
C LYS A 584 14.68 -5.83 27.01
N LYS A 585 14.62 -6.37 28.24
CA LYS A 585 15.76 -6.63 29.14
C LYS A 585 16.89 -7.41 28.43
N PRO A 586 18.17 -7.35 28.87
CA PRO A 586 18.68 -6.73 30.10
C PRO A 586 18.86 -5.20 30.04
N VAL A 587 19.06 -4.62 28.86
CA VAL A 587 19.19 -3.16 28.67
C VAL A 587 17.99 -2.68 27.84
N PRO A 588 16.86 -2.27 28.46
CA PRO A 588 15.71 -1.75 27.74
C PRO A 588 15.98 -0.32 27.25
N HIS A 589 15.46 0.01 26.06
CA HIS A 589 15.42 1.36 25.51
C HIS A 589 13.96 1.76 25.28
N LYS A 590 13.63 3.06 25.37
CA LYS A 590 12.28 3.58 25.09
C LYS A 590 12.02 3.62 23.59
N ASP A 591 12.94 4.23 22.86
CA ASP A 591 12.91 4.45 21.42
C ASP A 591 13.42 3.21 20.66
N PRO A 592 13.06 3.03 19.37
CA PRO A 592 13.64 1.98 18.53
C PRO A 592 15.13 2.23 18.25
N ALA A 593 15.86 1.17 17.89
CA ALA A 593 17.18 1.30 17.27
C ALA A 593 17.02 1.95 15.89
N PRO A 594 17.90 2.87 15.46
CA PRO A 594 17.80 3.46 14.14
C PRO A 594 17.95 2.39 13.04
N GLY A 595 17.13 2.55 12.00
CA GLY A 595 17.18 1.76 10.77
C GLY A 595 17.72 2.58 9.60
N LEU A 596 18.41 1.91 8.67
CA LEU A 596 18.79 2.45 7.36
C LEU A 596 18.24 1.52 6.28
N ALA A 597 17.66 2.07 5.22
CA ALA A 597 17.10 1.30 4.11
C ALA A 597 17.94 1.47 2.84
N TYR A 598 18.08 0.39 2.07
CA TYR A 598 18.82 0.30 0.83
C TYR A 598 17.97 -0.42 -0.23
N PHE A 599 17.73 0.26 -1.34
CA PHE A 599 17.15 -0.25 -2.59
C PHE A 599 17.79 0.53 -3.76
N HIS A 600 17.57 0.14 -5.02
CA HIS A 600 18.27 0.76 -6.15
C HIS A 600 17.46 1.90 -6.78
N ILE A 601 16.25 1.58 -7.27
CA ILE A 601 15.35 2.54 -7.94
C ILE A 601 14.74 3.48 -6.88
N PRO A 602 14.80 4.81 -7.05
CA PRO A 602 14.26 5.76 -6.09
C PRO A 602 12.73 5.64 -5.94
N LEU A 603 12.22 5.98 -4.75
CA LEU A 603 10.78 6.15 -4.53
C LEU A 603 10.31 7.48 -5.15
N PRO A 604 9.04 7.61 -5.59
CA PRO A 604 8.51 8.87 -6.14
C PRO A 604 8.64 10.08 -5.22
N GLU A 605 8.73 9.87 -3.90
CA GLU A 605 9.02 10.92 -2.92
C GLU A 605 10.35 11.65 -3.16
N TYR A 606 11.35 11.02 -3.79
CA TYR A 606 12.59 11.69 -4.20
C TYR A 606 12.35 12.81 -5.22
N ALA A 607 11.24 12.79 -5.96
CA ALA A 607 10.92 13.85 -6.91
C ALA A 607 10.49 15.16 -6.22
N GLN A 608 10.02 15.09 -4.97
CA GLN A 608 9.48 16.23 -4.20
C GLN A 608 10.55 17.23 -3.72
N PHE A 609 11.84 16.90 -3.81
CA PHE A 609 12.91 17.79 -3.37
C PHE A 609 13.32 18.80 -4.45
N ASP A 610 13.57 20.02 -4.01
CA ASP A 610 14.09 21.14 -4.79
C ASP A 610 15.36 21.71 -4.12
N THR A 611 16.05 22.62 -4.80
CA THR A 611 17.36 23.15 -4.36
C THR A 611 17.34 23.89 -3.01
N SER A 612 16.17 24.17 -2.42
CA SER A 612 16.05 24.75 -1.08
C SER A 612 16.02 23.73 0.06
N ASN A 613 15.74 22.45 -0.22
CA ASN A 613 15.41 21.44 0.81
C ASN A 613 16.28 20.15 0.77
N PHE A 614 17.39 20.16 0.02
CA PHE A 614 18.42 19.12 0.04
C PHE A 614 19.85 19.68 0.20
N THR A 615 20.82 18.80 0.44
CA THR A 615 22.25 19.11 0.37
C THR A 615 22.99 18.12 -0.55
N GLY A 616 23.72 18.65 -1.52
CA GLY A 616 24.31 17.96 -2.67
C GLY A 616 23.78 18.55 -3.97
N VAL A 617 23.71 17.78 -5.06
CA VAL A 617 23.24 18.28 -6.37
C VAL A 617 22.20 17.35 -6.97
N ARG A 618 21.22 17.94 -7.67
CA ARG A 618 20.27 17.29 -8.58
C ARG A 618 20.58 17.79 -10.00
N GLN A 619 20.88 16.90 -10.93
CA GLN A 619 21.20 17.24 -12.32
C GLN A 619 20.27 16.54 -13.33
N GLU A 620 19.51 15.52 -12.92
CA GLU A 620 18.55 14.83 -13.78
C GLU A 620 17.18 14.65 -13.12
N ARG A 621 16.19 14.25 -13.93
CA ARG A 621 14.85 13.90 -13.45
C ARG A 621 14.92 12.60 -12.63
N THR A 622 14.03 12.47 -11.65
CA THR A 622 14.00 11.29 -10.79
C THR A 622 13.50 10.06 -11.54
N GLY A 623 14.34 9.05 -11.69
CA GLY A 623 14.03 7.76 -12.32
C GLY A 623 13.22 6.82 -11.43
N SER A 624 12.18 7.32 -10.76
CA SER A 624 11.32 6.47 -9.93
C SER A 624 10.36 5.64 -10.78
N ALA A 625 9.72 4.67 -10.13
CA ALA A 625 8.47 4.11 -10.65
C ALA A 625 7.46 5.24 -10.98
N SER A 626 6.61 4.99 -11.97
CA SER A 626 5.42 5.82 -12.27
C SER A 626 4.35 5.74 -11.17
N ILE A 627 4.51 4.80 -10.22
CA ILE A 627 3.55 4.45 -9.18
C ILE A 627 4.15 4.64 -7.80
N ASN A 628 3.43 5.37 -6.92
CA ASN A 628 3.72 5.31 -5.50
C ASN A 628 3.22 3.97 -4.91
N SER A 629 4.13 3.30 -4.20
CA SER A 629 3.89 2.00 -3.58
C SER A 629 3.39 2.09 -2.14
N GLY A 630 3.45 3.26 -1.50
CA GLY A 630 3.21 3.42 -0.06
C GLY A 630 4.39 3.04 0.84
N PHE A 631 5.53 2.60 0.29
CA PHE A 631 6.65 2.12 1.10
C PHE A 631 7.36 3.23 1.89
N PHE A 632 7.41 4.47 1.39
CA PHE A 632 7.91 5.61 2.17
C PHE A 632 7.11 5.77 3.47
N THR A 633 5.78 5.86 3.36
CA THR A 633 4.90 5.92 4.53
C THR A 633 5.02 4.70 5.42
N THR A 634 5.18 3.49 4.87
CA THR A 634 5.44 2.28 5.66
C THR A 634 6.68 2.44 6.55
N MET A 635 7.73 3.10 6.06
CA MET A 635 8.93 3.40 6.85
C MET A 635 8.71 4.52 7.89
N VAL A 636 7.87 5.51 7.58
CA VAL A 636 7.44 6.56 8.56
C VAL A 636 6.62 5.93 9.69
N GLU A 637 5.62 5.09 9.35
CA GLU A 637 4.77 4.36 10.29
C GLU A 637 5.57 3.40 11.19
N ALA A 638 6.57 2.72 10.63
CA ALA A 638 7.47 1.87 11.42
C ALA A 638 8.31 2.68 12.41
N GLY A 639 8.66 3.93 12.08
CA GLY A 639 9.29 4.88 13.00
C GLY A 639 10.73 4.55 13.41
N ASP A 640 11.32 3.44 12.95
CA ASP A 640 12.73 3.08 13.22
C ASP A 640 13.69 3.55 12.13
N VAL A 641 13.29 3.54 10.86
CA VAL A 641 14.11 4.04 9.74
C VAL A 641 14.41 5.54 9.87
N LYS A 642 15.64 5.95 9.57
CA LYS A 642 16.12 7.35 9.63
C LYS A 642 16.76 7.86 8.34
N ALA A 643 17.26 6.97 7.50
CA ALA A 643 17.67 7.32 6.15
C ALA A 643 17.45 6.17 5.16
N VAL A 644 17.28 6.55 3.90
CA VAL A 644 17.17 5.72 2.70
C VAL A 644 18.33 6.07 1.79
N PHE A 645 18.94 5.06 1.18
CA PHE A 645 20.07 5.21 0.26
C PHE A 645 19.78 4.45 -1.03
N THR A 646 19.89 5.16 -2.16
CA THR A 646 19.51 4.70 -3.49
C THR A 646 20.61 5.02 -4.52
N GLY A 647 20.59 4.33 -5.66
CA GLY A 647 21.45 4.59 -6.83
C GLY A 647 20.62 5.12 -8.00
N HIS A 648 20.75 4.48 -9.16
CA HIS A 648 19.92 4.62 -10.37
C HIS A 648 20.03 5.96 -11.11
N ASP A 649 19.83 7.10 -10.42
CA ASP A 649 20.05 8.42 -11.00
C ASP A 649 21.53 8.82 -10.79
N HIS A 650 22.40 8.52 -11.75
CA HIS A 650 23.86 8.65 -11.59
C HIS A 650 24.36 10.10 -11.37
N LEU A 651 23.65 11.08 -11.92
CA LEU A 651 23.98 12.50 -11.83
C LEU A 651 23.38 13.17 -10.59
N ASN A 652 22.35 12.57 -9.99
CA ASN A 652 21.78 12.99 -8.71
C ASN A 652 22.60 12.44 -7.55
N ASP A 653 23.02 13.31 -6.62
CA ASP A 653 23.84 12.90 -5.47
C ASP A 653 23.47 13.64 -4.17
N PHE A 654 22.28 14.24 -4.16
CA PHE A 654 21.75 14.97 -3.02
C PHE A 654 21.31 14.05 -1.88
N CYS A 655 21.11 14.64 -0.71
CA CYS A 655 20.25 14.08 0.32
C CYS A 655 19.35 15.16 0.92
N GLY A 656 18.05 14.90 0.97
CA GLY A 656 17.02 15.78 1.55
C GLY A 656 16.27 15.07 2.68
N LYS A 657 15.49 15.81 3.46
CA LYS A 657 14.71 15.25 4.60
C LYS A 657 13.22 15.45 4.41
N LEU A 658 12.48 14.34 4.31
CA LEU A 658 11.02 14.32 4.20
C LEU A 658 10.43 13.52 5.38
N THR A 659 9.41 14.06 6.05
CA THR A 659 8.63 13.38 7.12
C THR A 659 9.49 12.58 8.12
N GLY A 660 10.56 13.20 8.61
CA GLY A 660 11.48 12.61 9.60
C GLY A 660 12.58 11.69 9.05
N ILE A 661 12.53 11.29 7.78
CA ILE A 661 13.48 10.38 7.11
C ILE A 661 14.34 11.16 6.11
N HIS A 662 15.62 10.84 6.02
CA HIS A 662 16.49 11.36 4.95
C HIS A 662 16.44 10.46 3.71
N LEU A 663 16.24 11.05 2.54
CA LEU A 663 16.24 10.37 1.25
C LEU A 663 17.52 10.79 0.50
N CYS A 664 18.49 9.88 0.38
CA CYS A 664 19.81 10.14 -0.20
C CYS A 664 20.03 9.36 -1.50
N TYR A 665 20.61 10.01 -2.51
CA TYR A 665 21.27 9.35 -3.65
C TYR A 665 22.76 9.13 -3.37
N ALA A 666 23.36 8.09 -3.95
CA ALA A 666 24.81 7.91 -3.93
C ALA A 666 25.56 8.91 -4.84
N GLY A 667 25.01 9.15 -6.04
CA GLY A 667 25.77 9.57 -7.22
C GLY A 667 26.56 8.41 -7.83
N GLY A 668 26.71 8.42 -9.16
CA GLY A 668 27.29 7.33 -9.93
C GLY A 668 28.76 7.06 -9.60
N PHE A 669 29.07 5.79 -9.33
CA PHE A 669 30.42 5.32 -9.01
C PHE A 669 31.13 4.72 -10.24
N GLY A 670 30.38 4.05 -11.11
CA GLY A 670 30.89 3.35 -12.28
C GLY A 670 31.55 4.27 -13.30
N TYR A 671 32.49 3.70 -14.05
CA TYR A 671 33.15 4.38 -15.17
C TYR A 671 32.59 3.95 -16.55
N HIS A 672 32.01 2.75 -16.66
CA HIS A 672 31.14 2.34 -17.79
C HIS A 672 29.67 2.78 -17.57
N ALA A 673 29.30 3.17 -16.34
CA ALA A 673 28.01 3.78 -16.04
C ALA A 673 27.87 5.13 -16.76
N TYR A 674 26.67 5.48 -17.25
CA TYR A 674 26.43 6.82 -17.81
C TYR A 674 26.76 7.92 -16.78
N GLY A 675 27.05 9.12 -17.24
CA GLY A 675 27.53 10.22 -16.41
C GLY A 675 27.54 11.55 -17.14
N LEU A 676 28.55 12.38 -16.85
CA LEU A 676 28.77 13.66 -17.50
C LEU A 676 30.27 13.95 -17.52
N ALA A 677 30.83 14.27 -18.68
CA ALA A 677 32.26 14.55 -18.82
C ALA A 677 32.69 15.73 -17.93
N GLY A 678 33.65 15.49 -17.04
CA GLY A 678 34.09 16.45 -16.01
C GLY A 678 33.36 16.37 -14.66
N TRP A 679 32.30 15.57 -14.53
CA TRP A 679 31.55 15.37 -13.28
C TRP A 679 32.09 14.14 -12.53
N SER A 680 33.11 14.34 -11.69
CA SER A 680 33.87 13.26 -11.01
C SER A 680 32.99 12.14 -10.44
N ARG A 681 33.27 10.88 -10.78
CA ARG A 681 32.61 9.69 -10.19
C ARG A 681 32.74 9.71 -8.67
N ARG A 682 31.79 9.13 -7.92
CA ARG A 682 31.75 9.28 -6.45
C ARG A 682 31.19 8.09 -5.68
N ALA A 683 31.51 8.07 -4.38
CA ALA A 683 30.88 7.17 -3.41
C ALA A 683 30.33 7.97 -2.22
N ARG A 684 29.29 7.43 -1.59
CA ARG A 684 28.73 7.95 -0.33
C ARG A 684 29.26 7.16 0.86
N ILE A 685 29.64 7.85 1.93
CA ILE A 685 29.97 7.25 3.23
C ILE A 685 28.82 7.49 4.19
N VAL A 686 28.54 6.49 5.04
CA VAL A 686 27.63 6.60 6.18
C VAL A 686 28.37 6.16 7.44
N LEU A 687 28.33 6.98 8.48
CA LEU A 687 29.02 6.73 9.75
C LEU A 687 28.01 6.77 10.90
N ALA A 688 27.81 5.64 11.57
CA ALA A 688 27.07 5.57 12.83
C ALA A 688 28.04 5.58 14.01
N SER A 689 27.73 6.33 15.07
CA SER A 689 28.55 6.42 16.28
C SER A 689 27.70 6.12 17.53
N LEU A 690 28.23 5.29 18.45
CA LEU A 690 27.64 4.95 19.74
C LEU A 690 27.86 6.06 20.77
N GLU A 691 26.96 6.16 21.75
CA GLU A 691 27.12 7.06 22.90
C GLU A 691 28.20 6.54 23.86
N LYS A 692 29.08 7.43 24.33
CA LYS A 692 29.91 7.16 25.50
C LYS A 692 29.05 7.30 26.75
N THR A 693 28.99 6.24 27.56
CA THR A 693 28.34 6.29 28.87
C THR A 693 29.26 6.96 29.89
N GLY A 694 28.69 7.55 30.95
CA GLY A 694 29.45 8.15 32.07
C GLY A 694 30.31 7.19 32.89
N LYS A 695 30.39 5.90 32.52
CA LYS A 695 31.33 4.90 33.07
C LYS A 695 32.34 4.40 32.02
N GLY A 696 32.60 5.19 30.97
CA GLY A 696 33.60 4.92 29.92
C GLY A 696 33.22 3.87 28.87
N GLY A 697 32.17 3.07 29.11
CA GLY A 697 31.69 2.05 28.15
C GLY A 697 30.75 2.61 27.07
N TRP A 698 30.49 1.81 26.03
CA TRP A 698 29.59 2.15 24.92
C TRP A 698 28.11 1.82 25.21
N GLY A 699 27.22 2.75 24.85
CA GLY A 699 25.76 2.58 24.85
C GLY A 699 25.18 2.39 23.44
N ALA A 700 23.96 2.90 23.21
CA ALA A 700 23.26 2.83 21.93
C ALA A 700 23.84 3.82 20.89
N VAL A 701 23.37 3.74 19.63
CA VAL A 701 23.73 4.72 18.59
C VAL A 701 23.26 6.12 19.01
N GLN A 702 24.19 7.07 18.99
CA GLN A 702 23.97 8.47 19.33
C GLN A 702 23.71 9.34 18.10
N SER A 703 24.40 9.04 16.98
CA SER A 703 24.26 9.81 15.74
C SER A 703 24.61 9.00 14.51
N ILE A 704 24.09 9.45 13.36
CA ILE A 704 24.44 8.96 12.03
C ILE A 704 24.75 10.18 11.14
N ARG A 705 25.89 10.14 10.46
CA ARG A 705 26.38 11.17 9.54
C ARG A 705 26.62 10.58 8.15
N THR A 706 26.58 11.43 7.12
CA THR A 706 26.96 11.06 5.74
C THR A 706 27.82 12.14 5.09
N TRP A 707 28.60 11.76 4.08
CA TRP A 707 29.33 12.64 3.17
C TRP A 707 29.60 11.89 1.86
N LYS A 708 30.02 12.58 0.81
CA LYS A 708 30.50 11.95 -0.43
C LYS A 708 32.01 12.09 -0.57
N ARG A 709 32.62 11.23 -1.38
CA ARG A 709 34.02 11.27 -1.82
C ARG A 709 34.06 11.25 -3.34
N LEU A 710 34.67 12.26 -3.94
CA LEU A 710 34.88 12.35 -5.40
C LEU A 710 36.10 11.53 -5.83
N ASP A 711 36.11 10.99 -7.04
CA ASP A 711 37.30 10.36 -7.64
C ASP A 711 38.26 11.39 -8.26
N ASP A 712 38.67 12.36 -7.44
CA ASP A 712 39.79 13.23 -7.73
C ASP A 712 41.09 12.70 -7.08
N LYS A 713 42.22 13.37 -7.32
CA LYS A 713 43.55 13.00 -6.79
C LYS A 713 43.61 12.87 -5.26
N HIS A 714 42.75 13.57 -4.53
CA HIS A 714 42.77 13.69 -3.07
C HIS A 714 41.60 12.97 -2.37
N LEU A 715 40.68 12.39 -3.15
CA LEU A 715 39.37 11.91 -2.68
C LEU A 715 38.63 13.01 -1.91
N THR A 716 38.39 14.18 -2.52
CA THR A 716 37.77 15.32 -1.81
C THR A 716 36.45 14.93 -1.16
N ALA A 717 36.29 15.29 0.11
CA ALA A 717 35.10 15.01 0.89
C ALA A 717 34.13 16.20 0.87
N ILE A 718 32.94 16.00 0.32
CA ILE A 718 31.90 17.02 0.17
C ILE A 718 30.63 16.66 0.96
N ASP A 719 29.79 17.65 1.21
CA ASP A 719 28.42 17.50 1.72
C ASP A 719 28.29 16.69 3.02
N ARG A 720 29.11 17.06 4.02
CA ARG A 720 29.08 16.47 5.36
C ARG A 720 27.79 16.85 6.10
N GLN A 721 26.94 15.86 6.36
CA GLN A 721 25.60 16.05 6.94
C GLN A 721 25.41 15.19 8.21
N LEU A 722 24.64 15.72 9.17
CA LEU A 722 24.12 14.98 10.33
C LEU A 722 22.67 14.57 10.05
N ILE A 723 22.49 13.34 9.55
CA ILE A 723 21.18 12.83 9.12
C ILE A 723 20.35 12.26 10.27
N TRP A 724 20.98 11.90 11.39
CA TRP A 724 20.24 11.57 12.61
C TRP A 724 21.05 11.83 13.89
N SER A 725 20.37 12.23 14.95
CA SER A 725 20.88 12.18 16.32
C SER A 725 19.79 11.77 17.31
N LYS A 726 20.21 11.02 18.33
CA LYS A 726 19.41 10.74 19.52
C LYS A 726 19.29 12.02 20.34
N ARG A 727 18.07 12.55 20.51
CA ARG A 727 17.83 13.70 21.40
C ARG A 727 18.30 13.35 22.82
N SER A 728 19.11 14.21 23.42
CA SER A 728 19.48 14.12 24.83
C SER A 728 18.23 14.35 25.70
N SER A 729 18.09 13.56 26.77
CA SER A 729 17.06 13.78 27.79
C SER A 729 17.47 14.93 28.71
N GLY A 730 17.41 16.16 28.18
CA GLY A 730 17.48 17.39 28.97
C GLY A 730 16.14 17.70 29.64
N SER A 731 16.19 18.48 30.72
CA SER A 731 15.02 18.92 31.49
C SER A 731 14.04 19.77 30.67
N PRO A 732 12.74 19.79 31.00
CA PRO A 732 11.78 20.64 30.32
C PRO A 732 11.93 22.12 30.74
N GLY A 733 12.19 22.99 29.76
CA GLY A 733 11.83 24.41 29.80
C GLY A 733 12.67 25.33 30.70
N GLU A 734 13.70 25.95 30.13
CA GLU A 734 13.99 27.37 30.42
C GLU A 734 13.76 28.17 29.14
N THR A 735 12.94 29.21 29.24
CA THR A 735 12.57 30.08 28.12
C THR A 735 13.67 31.12 27.90
N PRO A 736 14.14 31.37 26.66
CA PRO A 736 15.03 32.50 26.40
C PRO A 736 14.32 33.81 26.77
N ILE A 737 14.85 34.53 27.76
CA ILE A 737 14.40 35.88 28.09
C ILE A 737 14.82 36.81 26.96
N ALA A 738 13.87 37.42 26.28
CA ALA A 738 14.14 38.49 25.32
C ALA A 738 14.61 39.74 26.08
N GLY A 739 15.71 40.35 25.63
CA GLY A 739 16.25 41.58 26.18
C GLY A 739 16.33 42.67 25.12
N ALA A 740 15.73 43.82 25.44
CA ALA A 740 15.67 45.07 24.66
C ALA A 740 15.03 44.93 23.25
#